data_AF-A0Y752-F1
#
_entry.id   AF-A0Y752-F1
#
_cell.length_a   1.000
_cell.length_b   1.000
_cell.length_c   1.000
_cell.angle_alpha   90.00
_cell.angle_beta   90.00
_cell.angle_gamma   90.00
#
_symmetry.space_group_name_H-M   'P 1'
#
loop_
_entity.id
_entity.type
_entity.pdbx_description
1 polymer ?
#
loop_
_entity_poly.entity_id
_entity_poly.type
_entity_poly.pdbx_seq_one_letter_code
_entity_poly.pdbx_strand_id
1 'polypeptide(L)'
;MCRIDAPFGKITFDEKNDPKERFIQALDEFDIHGNFRTLMIKHFSDTWMNVFRGVLALEDALAETQSHTSESAKCISILLTQKQTIENSILRHYGHYLLPLDDEPIIAFLKDVADIYYPNALFGLFNDVMDKCGSYIMFSSWLYGKDYCLTKAFFDDTSLCLSNNRDRAFLLWSFFDEISNNLRFLDSNYLYNAMTYITTSNIVQGPQSEAVTNTSANIIRGLDFIRAWITYDSQAGRFNYKWSDFLYTYNESFSNLDYSISLELIDSDELQNLNYEWLENTKLKLQELLYINTNLDNVPSEDHVQWAQELDGYFSSFKYRNFERHYNYSNSNIIDLYRRKDNAHHEFCLKLKPLQISTWIEFSIKEDFRRLLESKPSNLRGELKNSVDLWGYGKYFTLWKNVLLVALEELDYQSKLRILSCSIPFNSRRAEDLYPECAAWWNELFTDLVDSKDFPKVLIPDWAVTGIDRLEREKMVPYIDKSIGIIRGEIVKEENKEHLETYHQKLDRLLSFLDRTAPDKALRHRLLLMRSSTEPFSDEALSKFDYSYERKGFSKWYDSLKQLAADQCAKKRNEHRNLTAAKHKQFQEDFYVQFSQQLAEFFLSRLRLRRGEKAKDDKYETSQVTEQSSVWRQGYLKALTELGLDLNGQVHKTVNFTKKSDPNEDVRAIASECYKAVRRHAKKDSSVQDIKRSIIAAEWWLLMCQRTELGHENNAEKAVRTRRNLMRNP
;
A
#
# COMPACT_ATOMS: atom_id res chain seq x y z
N MET A 1 -32.09 17.32 102.93
CA MET A 1 -31.09 17.99 102.06
C MET A 1 -30.73 16.99 100.96
N CYS A 2 -31.56 16.85 99.92
CA CYS A 2 -31.53 17.57 98.62
C CYS A 2 -30.34 17.15 97.76
N ARG A 3 -30.45 16.02 97.05
CA ARG A 3 -31.02 15.78 95.69
C ARG A 3 -29.95 15.95 94.60
N ILE A 4 -29.29 14.83 94.36
CA ILE A 4 -28.52 14.48 93.18
C ILE A 4 -29.53 14.05 92.09
N ASP A 5 -29.25 14.55 90.89
CA ASP A 5 -29.57 14.02 89.56
C ASP A 5 -30.99 13.51 89.26
N ALA A 6 -31.66 14.25 88.39
CA ALA A 6 -32.52 13.66 87.37
C ALA A 6 -31.86 13.95 86.00
N PRO A 7 -31.51 12.91 85.22
CA PRO A 7 -31.06 13.09 83.85
C PRO A 7 -32.24 13.63 83.03
N PHE A 8 -31.95 14.57 82.14
CA PHE A 8 -32.91 15.16 81.20
C PHE A 8 -33.76 14.05 80.58
N GLY A 9 -35.03 14.01 81.01
CA GLY A 9 -36.03 13.12 80.45
C GLY A 9 -36.25 13.47 78.98
N LYS A 10 -36.42 12.41 78.19
CA LYS A 10 -37.00 12.43 76.84
C LYS A 10 -38.00 13.57 76.71
N ILE A 11 -37.71 14.54 75.86
CA ILE A 11 -38.74 15.42 75.30
C ILE A 11 -39.53 14.50 74.37
N THR A 12 -40.64 13.95 74.88
CA THR A 12 -41.70 13.43 74.02
C THR A 12 -42.30 14.66 73.33
N PHE A 13 -41.79 14.98 72.14
CA PHE A 13 -42.58 15.79 71.22
C PHE A 13 -43.88 15.03 70.99
N ASP A 14 -45.02 15.71 71.21
CA ASP A 14 -46.35 15.15 71.06
C ASP A 14 -46.44 14.51 69.66
N GLU A 15 -46.40 13.18 69.59
CA GLU A 15 -46.36 12.46 68.31
C GLU A 15 -47.58 12.87 67.49
N LYS A 16 -47.33 13.47 66.32
CA LYS A 16 -48.41 13.90 65.45
C LYS A 16 -49.21 12.67 65.01
N ASN A 17 -50.53 12.74 65.16
CA ASN A 17 -51.43 11.66 64.74
C ASN A 17 -51.67 11.66 63.22
N ASP A 18 -51.51 12.81 62.56
CA ASP A 18 -51.60 12.87 61.09
C ASP A 18 -50.34 12.24 60.46
N PRO A 19 -50.49 11.26 59.54
CA PRO A 19 -49.35 10.57 58.94
C PRO A 19 -48.35 11.49 58.23
N LYS A 20 -48.82 12.55 57.59
CA LYS A 20 -47.97 13.46 56.83
C LYS A 20 -47.24 14.40 57.77
N GLU A 21 -47.92 14.95 58.77
CA GLU A 21 -47.29 15.74 59.83
C GLU A 21 -46.29 14.92 60.63
N ARG A 22 -46.57 13.63 60.90
CA ARG A 22 -45.64 12.73 61.59
C ARG A 22 -44.38 12.46 60.79
N PHE A 23 -44.50 12.31 59.47
CA PHE A 23 -43.35 12.16 58.59
C PHE A 23 -42.46 13.40 58.61
N ILE A 24 -43.05 14.59 58.52
CA ILE A 24 -42.30 15.85 58.64
C ILE A 24 -41.65 15.98 60.01
N GLN A 25 -42.38 15.64 61.08
CA GLN A 25 -41.83 15.62 62.45
C GLN A 25 -40.61 14.69 62.55
N ALA A 26 -40.67 13.48 61.96
CA ALA A 26 -39.54 12.55 61.97
C ALA A 26 -38.32 13.13 61.23
N LEU A 27 -38.52 13.79 60.09
CA LEU A 27 -37.41 14.47 59.40
C LEU A 27 -36.80 15.60 60.23
N ASP A 28 -37.60 16.32 61.01
CA ASP A 28 -37.13 17.40 61.90
C ASP A 28 -36.38 16.85 63.12
N GLU A 29 -36.88 15.78 63.74
CA GLU A 29 -36.25 15.11 64.89
C GLU A 29 -34.87 14.54 64.56
N PHE A 30 -34.67 14.11 63.31
CA PHE A 30 -33.40 13.60 62.81
C PHE A 30 -32.51 14.64 62.14
N ASP A 31 -32.87 15.93 62.22
CA ASP A 31 -32.13 17.08 61.66
C ASP A 31 -31.86 16.94 60.14
N ILE A 32 -32.86 16.46 59.40
CA ILE A 32 -32.78 16.23 57.95
C ILE A 32 -33.13 17.51 57.17
N HIS A 33 -32.14 18.00 56.42
CA HIS A 33 -32.21 19.25 55.64
C HIS A 33 -31.83 19.04 54.16
N GLY A 34 -31.94 20.12 53.37
CA GLY A 34 -31.39 20.19 52.01
C GLY A 34 -32.21 19.45 50.94
N ASN A 35 -31.55 19.08 49.84
CA ASN A 35 -32.17 18.35 48.74
C ASN A 35 -32.58 16.94 49.15
N PHE A 36 -31.85 16.30 50.08
CA PHE A 36 -32.26 15.01 50.63
C PHE A 36 -33.64 15.10 51.29
N ARG A 37 -33.88 16.13 52.12
CA ARG A 37 -35.20 16.40 52.71
C ARG A 37 -36.26 16.59 51.64
N THR A 38 -35.98 17.39 50.61
CA THR A 38 -36.92 17.66 49.51
C THR A 38 -37.33 16.38 48.79
N LEU A 39 -36.39 15.48 48.51
CA LEU A 39 -36.66 14.19 47.88
C LEU A 39 -37.48 13.25 48.79
N MET A 40 -37.14 13.18 50.09
CA MET A 40 -37.90 12.38 51.06
C MET A 40 -39.36 12.83 51.14
N ILE A 41 -39.61 14.14 51.19
CA ILE A 41 -40.96 14.70 51.21
C ILE A 41 -41.69 14.41 49.90
N LYS A 42 -41.03 14.65 48.75
CA LYS A 42 -41.63 14.48 47.42
C LYS A 42 -42.16 13.06 47.20
N HIS A 43 -41.39 12.05 47.60
CA HIS A 43 -41.69 10.65 47.25
C HIS A 43 -42.37 9.86 48.36
N PHE A 44 -42.13 10.18 49.63
CA PHE A 44 -42.59 9.34 50.74
C PHE A 44 -43.61 10.01 51.67
N SER A 45 -43.82 11.34 51.61
CA SER A 45 -44.68 12.01 52.62
C SER A 45 -46.10 11.46 52.72
N ASP A 46 -46.66 10.96 51.62
CA ASP A 46 -48.00 10.39 51.56
C ASP A 46 -48.03 8.84 51.63
N THR A 47 -46.88 8.18 51.49
CA THR A 47 -46.77 6.70 51.32
C THR A 47 -45.80 6.02 52.28
N TRP A 48 -45.13 6.77 53.16
CA TRP A 48 -44.06 6.25 54.03
C TRP A 48 -44.50 5.09 54.91
N MET A 49 -45.77 5.04 55.34
CA MET A 49 -46.28 3.92 56.13
C MET A 49 -46.29 2.61 55.35
N ASN A 50 -46.51 2.65 54.02
CA ASN A 50 -46.44 1.46 53.16
C ASN A 50 -44.99 1.07 52.89
N VAL A 51 -44.13 2.06 52.63
CA VAL A 51 -42.72 1.87 52.27
C VAL A 51 -41.89 1.38 53.46
N PHE A 52 -41.98 2.05 54.60
CA PHE A 52 -41.17 1.74 55.78
C PHE A 52 -41.89 0.81 56.77
N ARG A 53 -43.20 0.57 56.62
CA ARG A 53 -44.00 -0.34 57.49
C ARG A 53 -44.08 0.09 58.97
N GLY A 54 -44.07 1.41 59.21
CA GLY A 54 -44.33 2.00 60.53
C GLY A 54 -43.24 2.95 61.01
N VAL A 55 -43.53 3.64 62.12
CA VAL A 55 -42.69 4.72 62.67
C VAL A 55 -41.28 4.25 63.00
N LEU A 56 -41.14 3.15 63.74
CA LEU A 56 -39.82 2.64 64.18
C LEU A 56 -38.89 2.37 62.99
N ALA A 57 -39.40 1.75 61.92
CA ALA A 57 -38.60 1.42 60.74
C ALA A 57 -38.26 2.66 59.89
N LEU A 58 -39.12 3.69 59.87
CA LEU A 58 -38.77 4.98 59.30
C LEU A 58 -37.64 5.65 60.11
N GLU A 59 -37.76 5.68 61.43
CA GLU A 59 -36.76 6.28 62.31
C GLU A 59 -35.42 5.55 62.26
N ASP A 60 -35.42 4.22 62.20
CA ASP A 60 -34.22 3.41 62.00
C ASP A 60 -33.55 3.76 60.65
N ALA A 61 -34.34 3.88 59.58
CA ALA A 61 -33.82 4.28 58.26
C ALA A 61 -33.24 5.70 58.27
N LEU A 62 -33.87 6.65 58.98
CA LEU A 62 -33.35 8.00 59.13
C LEU A 62 -32.09 8.03 60.01
N ALA A 63 -32.02 7.18 61.05
CA ALA A 63 -30.84 7.06 61.90
C ALA A 63 -29.60 6.61 61.12
N GLU A 64 -29.76 5.65 60.20
CA GLU A 64 -28.66 5.19 59.33
C GLU A 64 -28.06 6.33 58.49
N THR A 65 -28.90 7.27 58.05
CA THR A 65 -28.45 8.41 57.22
C THR A 65 -27.57 9.40 57.98
N GLN A 66 -27.63 9.44 59.32
CA GLN A 66 -26.84 10.37 60.13
C GLN A 66 -25.33 10.06 60.08
N SER A 67 -24.97 8.83 59.75
CA SER A 67 -23.57 8.42 59.56
C SER A 67 -22.93 8.97 58.27
N HIS A 68 -23.72 9.58 57.39
CA HIS A 68 -23.29 10.05 56.08
C HIS A 68 -23.29 11.58 55.97
N THR A 69 -22.20 12.12 55.40
CA THR A 69 -22.03 13.58 55.25
C THR A 69 -22.54 14.12 53.92
N SER A 70 -22.53 13.33 52.84
CA SER A 70 -23.05 13.76 51.53
C SER A 70 -24.54 13.43 51.36
N GLU A 71 -25.28 14.30 50.66
CA GLU A 71 -26.71 14.06 50.37
C GLU A 71 -26.93 12.80 49.51
N SER A 72 -26.03 12.51 48.57
CA SER A 72 -26.08 11.29 47.76
C SER A 72 -25.95 10.03 48.61
N ALA A 73 -25.03 9.99 49.58
CA ALA A 73 -24.86 8.86 50.48
C ALA A 73 -26.07 8.67 51.40
N LYS A 74 -26.71 9.76 51.84
CA LYS A 74 -27.99 9.69 52.59
C LYS A 74 -29.11 9.09 51.74
N CYS A 75 -29.28 9.53 50.49
CA CYS A 75 -30.23 8.93 49.55
C CYS A 75 -29.97 7.43 49.33
N ILE A 76 -28.71 7.04 49.18
CA ILE A 76 -28.30 5.64 49.01
C ILE A 76 -28.61 4.81 50.25
N SER A 77 -28.35 5.34 51.45
CA SER A 77 -28.70 4.67 52.71
C SER A 77 -30.21 4.39 52.79
N ILE A 78 -31.06 5.35 52.41
CA ILE A 78 -32.52 5.12 52.32
C ILE A 78 -32.85 4.02 51.32
N LEU A 79 -32.27 4.03 50.12
CA LEU A 79 -32.49 2.98 49.11
C LEU A 79 -32.07 1.59 49.63
N LEU A 80 -30.97 1.51 50.40
CA LEU A 80 -30.49 0.27 51.01
C LEU A 80 -31.46 -0.31 52.04
N THR A 81 -32.16 0.54 52.81
CA THR A 81 -33.23 0.06 53.70
C THR A 81 -34.37 -0.63 52.93
N GLN A 82 -34.52 -0.28 51.64
CA GLN A 82 -35.50 -0.83 50.72
C GLN A 82 -34.94 -1.90 49.77
N LYS A 83 -33.73 -2.41 50.02
CA LYS A 83 -33.03 -3.35 49.14
C LYS A 83 -33.91 -4.55 48.73
N GLN A 84 -34.56 -5.21 49.68
CA GLN A 84 -35.39 -6.39 49.38
C GLN A 84 -36.61 -6.03 48.50
N THR A 85 -37.18 -4.84 48.70
CA THR A 85 -38.29 -4.34 47.88
C THR A 85 -37.82 -4.07 46.45
N ILE A 86 -36.63 -3.48 46.28
CA ILE A 86 -35.99 -3.24 44.98
C ILE A 86 -35.70 -4.58 44.27
N GLU A 87 -35.07 -5.54 44.95
CA GLU A 87 -34.82 -6.89 44.42
C GLU A 87 -36.12 -7.56 43.94
N ASN A 88 -37.16 -7.55 44.78
CA ASN A 88 -38.44 -8.15 44.43
C ASN A 88 -39.13 -7.40 43.27
N SER A 89 -38.97 -6.08 43.18
CA SER A 89 -39.49 -5.26 42.07
C SER A 89 -38.82 -5.62 40.75
N ILE A 90 -37.48 -5.74 40.75
CA ILE A 90 -36.71 -6.20 39.59
C ILE A 90 -37.17 -7.61 39.20
N LEU A 91 -37.23 -8.56 40.13
CA LEU A 91 -37.68 -9.92 39.85
C LEU A 91 -39.11 -9.96 39.30
N ARG A 92 -40.01 -9.11 39.80
CA ARG A 92 -41.39 -8.98 39.30
C ARG A 92 -41.44 -8.48 37.87
N HIS A 93 -40.60 -7.50 37.51
CA HIS A 93 -40.49 -6.99 36.14
C HIS A 93 -40.10 -8.09 35.13
N TYR A 94 -39.29 -9.05 35.58
CA TYR A 94 -38.87 -10.22 34.79
C TYR A 94 -39.79 -11.45 34.95
N GLY A 95 -40.89 -11.34 35.71
CA GLY A 95 -41.85 -12.43 35.91
C GLY A 95 -41.39 -13.53 36.88
N HIS A 96 -40.29 -13.31 37.61
CA HIS A 96 -39.77 -14.23 38.63
C HIS A 96 -40.39 -14.04 40.01
N TYR A 97 -41.17 -12.96 40.21
CA TYR A 97 -41.88 -12.68 41.44
C TYR A 97 -43.34 -12.29 41.15
N LEU A 98 -44.28 -12.95 41.84
CA LEU A 98 -45.72 -12.89 41.51
C LEU A 98 -46.56 -12.14 42.54
N LEU A 99 -45.99 -11.77 43.70
CA LEU A 99 -46.75 -11.07 44.74
C LEU A 99 -46.84 -9.56 44.44
N PRO A 100 -47.95 -8.90 44.81
CA PRO A 100 -48.08 -7.45 44.67
C PRO A 100 -47.02 -6.72 45.49
N LEU A 101 -46.43 -5.68 44.89
CA LEU A 101 -45.48 -4.77 45.52
C LEU A 101 -45.98 -3.32 45.33
N ASP A 102 -45.81 -2.51 46.37
CA ASP A 102 -46.00 -1.05 46.35
C ASP A 102 -44.59 -0.43 46.23
N ASP A 103 -44.08 -0.38 45.00
CA ASP A 103 -42.69 -0.01 44.67
C ASP A 103 -42.59 1.28 43.85
N GLU A 104 -43.70 1.85 43.38
CA GLU A 104 -43.73 3.11 42.62
C GLU A 104 -42.99 4.26 43.33
N PRO A 105 -43.20 4.53 44.64
CA PRO A 105 -42.50 5.61 45.33
C PRO A 105 -40.99 5.40 45.38
N ILE A 106 -40.54 4.14 45.52
CA ILE A 106 -39.12 3.78 45.61
C ILE A 106 -38.47 3.95 44.23
N ILE A 107 -39.15 3.53 43.16
CA ILE A 107 -38.68 3.70 41.77
C ILE A 107 -38.56 5.18 41.43
N ALA A 108 -39.59 5.98 41.76
CA ALA A 108 -39.59 7.42 41.51
C ALA A 108 -38.47 8.13 42.29
N PHE A 109 -38.26 7.76 43.55
CA PHE A 109 -37.16 8.26 44.37
C PHE A 109 -35.80 7.88 43.76
N LEU A 110 -35.60 6.62 43.38
CA LEU A 110 -34.37 6.14 42.76
C LEU A 110 -34.05 6.89 41.45
N LYS A 111 -35.06 7.15 40.60
CA LYS A 111 -34.88 7.92 39.35
C LYS A 111 -34.40 9.33 39.63
N ASP A 112 -35.05 10.04 40.55
CA ASP A 112 -34.60 11.38 40.93
C ASP A 112 -33.19 11.36 41.54
N VAL A 113 -32.85 10.34 42.34
CA VAL A 113 -31.50 10.18 42.90
C VAL A 113 -30.47 9.96 41.79
N ALA A 114 -30.77 9.10 40.81
CA ALA A 114 -29.90 8.86 39.67
C ALA A 114 -29.71 10.15 38.84
N ASP A 115 -30.79 10.86 38.55
CA ASP A 115 -30.75 12.06 37.70
C ASP A 115 -30.03 13.24 38.38
N ILE A 116 -30.19 13.40 39.70
CA ILE A 116 -29.60 14.52 40.47
C ILE A 116 -28.14 14.26 40.82
N TYR A 117 -27.81 13.05 41.32
CA TYR A 117 -26.50 12.76 41.91
C TYR A 117 -25.60 11.90 41.03
N TYR A 118 -26.15 11.21 40.04
CA TYR A 118 -25.41 10.36 39.10
C TYR A 118 -25.71 10.69 37.63
N PRO A 119 -25.63 11.98 37.22
CA PRO A 119 -25.96 12.37 35.86
C PRO A 119 -25.01 11.68 34.87
N ASN A 120 -25.57 10.88 33.95
CA ASN A 120 -24.83 10.05 33.01
C ASN A 120 -23.86 9.03 33.67
N ALA A 121 -24.16 8.55 34.89
CA ALA A 121 -23.32 7.61 35.62
C ALA A 121 -24.16 6.53 36.35
N LEU A 122 -25.15 5.98 35.66
CA LEU A 122 -26.02 4.93 36.20
C LEU A 122 -25.24 3.65 36.57
N PHE A 123 -24.21 3.30 35.80
CA PHE A 123 -23.31 2.21 36.14
C PHE A 123 -22.50 2.51 37.42
N GLY A 124 -22.21 3.78 37.67
CA GLY A 124 -21.63 4.25 38.93
C GLY A 124 -22.57 4.01 40.12
N LEU A 125 -23.82 4.46 40.02
CA LEU A 125 -24.85 4.17 41.02
C LEU A 125 -25.03 2.66 41.24
N PHE A 126 -24.94 1.87 40.17
CA PHE A 126 -25.01 0.42 40.27
C PHE A 126 -23.84 -0.15 41.08
N ASN A 127 -22.60 0.18 40.73
CA ASN A 127 -21.42 -0.34 41.43
C ASN A 127 -21.29 0.17 42.87
N ASP A 128 -21.79 1.37 43.16
CA ASP A 128 -21.73 1.90 44.52
C ASP A 128 -22.64 1.10 45.47
N VAL A 129 -23.78 0.59 44.99
CA VAL A 129 -24.76 0.00 45.90
C VAL A 129 -25.79 -0.97 45.31
N MET A 130 -26.17 -0.83 44.03
CA MET A 130 -27.25 -1.64 43.45
C MET A 130 -26.77 -2.96 42.86
N ASP A 131 -25.46 -3.21 42.81
CA ASP A 131 -24.83 -4.51 42.48
C ASP A 131 -25.36 -5.66 43.34
N LYS A 132 -25.78 -5.35 44.57
CA LYS A 132 -26.41 -6.29 45.49
C LYS A 132 -27.84 -6.68 45.09
N CYS A 133 -28.49 -5.96 44.18
CA CYS A 133 -29.90 -6.15 43.82
C CYS A 133 -30.09 -6.98 42.54
N GLY A 134 -29.00 -7.39 41.87
CA GLY A 134 -29.04 -8.13 40.62
C GLY A 134 -27.90 -7.72 39.70
N SER A 135 -28.03 -8.04 38.42
CA SER A 135 -27.08 -7.59 37.40
C SER A 135 -27.38 -6.16 36.92
N TYR A 136 -26.39 -5.53 36.27
CA TYR A 136 -26.57 -4.20 35.71
C TYR A 136 -27.61 -4.17 34.59
N ILE A 137 -27.70 -5.22 33.77
CA ILE A 137 -28.70 -5.28 32.69
C ILE A 137 -30.11 -5.40 33.24
N MET A 138 -30.33 -6.23 34.28
CA MET A 138 -31.63 -6.30 34.94
C MET A 138 -32.01 -4.98 35.61
N PHE A 139 -31.09 -4.39 36.33
CA PHE A 139 -31.30 -3.10 37.03
C PHE A 139 -31.63 -1.97 36.06
N SER A 140 -30.81 -1.77 35.03
CA SER A 140 -30.98 -0.68 34.06
C SER A 140 -32.25 -0.86 33.21
N SER A 141 -32.58 -2.09 32.84
CA SER A 141 -33.81 -2.41 32.10
C SER A 141 -35.07 -2.22 32.94
N TRP A 142 -35.03 -2.55 34.23
CA TRP A 142 -36.14 -2.30 35.15
C TRP A 142 -36.39 -0.80 35.32
N LEU A 143 -35.33 0.01 35.43
CA LEU A 143 -35.44 1.44 35.70
C LEU A 143 -35.84 2.26 34.45
N TYR A 144 -35.21 2.00 33.30
CA TYR A 144 -35.37 2.80 32.07
C TYR A 144 -35.97 2.02 30.89
N GLY A 145 -36.33 0.77 31.08
CA GLY A 145 -36.89 -0.11 30.04
C GLY A 145 -35.82 -0.95 29.33
N LYS A 146 -36.25 -2.09 28.77
CA LYS A 146 -35.37 -3.09 28.15
C LYS A 146 -34.50 -2.54 27.00
N ASP A 147 -34.93 -1.47 26.33
CA ASP A 147 -34.20 -0.83 25.24
C ASP A 147 -33.09 0.11 25.70
N TYR A 148 -32.98 0.41 27.01
CA TYR A 148 -31.96 1.31 27.53
C TYR A 148 -30.54 0.83 27.20
N CYS A 149 -30.29 -0.49 27.24
CA CYS A 149 -28.99 -1.07 26.90
C CYS A 149 -28.57 -0.88 25.42
N LEU A 150 -29.47 -0.39 24.57
CA LEU A 150 -29.21 -0.06 23.17
C LEU A 150 -29.04 1.45 22.93
N THR A 151 -29.10 2.27 23.98
CA THR A 151 -29.06 3.72 23.88
C THR A 151 -27.64 4.27 24.04
N LYS A 152 -27.39 5.45 23.47
CA LYS A 152 -26.13 6.18 23.66
C LYS A 152 -25.80 6.40 25.14
N ALA A 153 -26.79 6.73 25.97
CA ALA A 153 -26.61 7.00 27.39
C ALA A 153 -26.03 5.79 28.16
N PHE A 154 -26.37 4.57 27.77
CA PHE A 154 -25.79 3.36 28.36
C PHE A 154 -24.28 3.23 28.09
N PHE A 155 -23.86 3.50 26.85
CA PHE A 155 -22.45 3.36 26.46
C PHE A 155 -21.59 4.58 26.85
N ASP A 156 -22.18 5.77 26.87
CA ASP A 156 -21.54 7.02 27.32
C ASP A 156 -21.60 7.21 28.84
N ASP A 157 -21.94 6.15 29.59
CA ASP A 157 -21.90 6.17 31.04
C ASP A 157 -20.49 6.53 31.53
N THR A 158 -20.40 7.58 32.33
CA THR A 158 -19.15 8.19 32.80
C THR A 158 -18.31 7.17 33.58
N SER A 159 -18.94 6.39 34.45
CA SER A 159 -18.25 5.35 35.25
C SER A 159 -17.76 4.20 34.36
N LEU A 160 -18.54 3.82 33.34
CA LEU A 160 -18.13 2.82 32.37
C LEU A 160 -17.01 3.32 31.44
N CYS A 161 -16.96 4.63 31.17
CA CYS A 161 -15.92 5.28 30.37
C CYS A 161 -14.61 5.50 31.13
N LEU A 162 -14.61 5.45 32.47
CA LEU A 162 -13.38 5.51 33.28
C LEU A 162 -12.60 4.19 33.28
N SER A 163 -13.25 3.08 32.91
CA SER A 163 -12.60 1.78 32.75
C SER A 163 -11.59 1.80 31.60
N ASN A 164 -10.47 1.10 31.77
CA ASN A 164 -9.54 0.89 30.65
C ASN A 164 -10.20 0.03 29.55
N ASN A 165 -9.62 0.05 28.34
CA ASN A 165 -10.19 -0.64 27.17
C ASN A 165 -10.46 -2.14 27.41
N ARG A 166 -9.61 -2.82 28.18
CA ARG A 166 -9.74 -4.26 28.45
C ARG A 166 -10.90 -4.54 29.41
N ASP A 167 -10.97 -3.81 30.51
CA ASP A 167 -12.01 -3.98 31.53
C ASP A 167 -13.38 -3.58 30.97
N ARG A 168 -13.43 -2.50 30.18
CA ARG A 168 -14.64 -2.10 29.46
C ARG A 168 -15.13 -3.19 28.51
N ALA A 169 -14.23 -3.79 27.71
CA ALA A 169 -14.61 -4.89 26.82
C ALA A 169 -15.15 -6.09 27.60
N PHE A 170 -14.51 -6.46 28.70
CA PHE A 170 -14.94 -7.58 29.54
C PHE A 170 -16.35 -7.33 30.12
N LEU A 171 -16.61 -6.12 30.62
CA LEU A 171 -17.93 -5.72 31.12
C LEU A 171 -18.99 -5.78 30.01
N LEU A 172 -18.72 -5.17 28.87
CA LEU A 172 -19.68 -5.13 27.75
C LEU A 172 -19.96 -6.53 27.18
N TRP A 173 -18.96 -7.43 27.16
CA TRP A 173 -19.19 -8.83 26.79
C TRP A 173 -19.99 -9.59 27.85
N SER A 174 -19.78 -9.33 29.13
CA SER A 174 -20.64 -9.91 30.18
C SER A 174 -22.10 -9.47 30.07
N PHE A 175 -22.34 -8.22 29.65
CA PHE A 175 -23.68 -7.70 29.40
C PHE A 175 -24.31 -8.36 28.16
N PHE A 176 -23.53 -8.56 27.10
CA PHE A 176 -23.97 -9.34 25.94
C PHE A 176 -24.36 -10.76 26.33
N ASP A 177 -23.55 -11.45 27.14
CA ASP A 177 -23.85 -12.81 27.61
C ASP A 177 -25.19 -12.84 28.34
N GLU A 178 -25.45 -11.85 29.19
CA GLU A 178 -26.72 -11.78 29.91
C GLU A 178 -27.91 -11.50 28.99
N ILE A 179 -27.80 -10.52 28.09
CA ILE A 179 -28.85 -10.16 27.12
C ILE A 179 -29.17 -11.33 26.19
N SER A 180 -28.15 -12.11 25.82
CA SER A 180 -28.27 -13.27 24.93
C SER A 180 -28.62 -14.57 25.66
N ASN A 181 -28.97 -14.53 26.95
CA ASN A 181 -29.33 -15.68 27.77
C ASN A 181 -28.20 -16.73 27.90
N ASN A 182 -26.97 -16.25 28.07
CA ASN A 182 -25.75 -17.01 28.25
C ASN A 182 -25.56 -18.10 27.19
N LEU A 183 -25.50 -17.70 25.91
CA LEU A 183 -25.36 -18.61 24.76
C LEU A 183 -24.21 -19.63 24.92
N ARG A 184 -23.12 -19.28 25.61
CA ARG A 184 -22.00 -20.20 25.90
C ARG A 184 -22.39 -21.49 26.64
N PHE A 185 -23.52 -21.51 27.36
CA PHE A 185 -23.96 -22.69 28.12
C PHE A 185 -25.05 -23.50 27.41
N LEU A 186 -25.49 -23.06 26.22
CA LEU A 186 -26.51 -23.77 25.44
C LEU A 186 -25.87 -24.89 24.61
N ASP A 187 -26.63 -25.98 24.44
CA ASP A 187 -26.26 -27.10 23.59
C ASP A 187 -26.10 -26.69 22.11
N SER A 188 -25.08 -27.21 21.44
CA SER A 188 -24.74 -26.85 20.06
C SER A 188 -25.87 -27.08 19.07
N ASN A 189 -26.64 -28.18 19.22
CA ASN A 189 -27.77 -28.46 18.33
C ASN A 189 -28.90 -27.45 18.56
N TYR A 190 -29.06 -26.98 19.80
CA TYR A 190 -30.05 -25.97 20.14
C TYR A 190 -29.75 -24.62 19.49
N LEU A 191 -28.48 -24.20 19.56
CA LEU A 191 -27.98 -22.98 18.93
C LEU A 191 -28.09 -23.09 17.40
N TYR A 192 -27.70 -24.23 16.83
CA TYR A 192 -27.82 -24.47 15.39
C TYR A 192 -29.27 -24.36 14.90
N ASN A 193 -30.23 -24.95 15.61
CA ASN A 193 -31.65 -24.85 15.27
C ASN A 193 -32.16 -23.40 15.39
N ALA A 194 -31.74 -22.65 16.42
CA ALA A 194 -32.10 -21.24 16.58
C ALA A 194 -31.53 -20.36 15.45
N MET A 195 -30.28 -20.59 15.03
CA MET A 195 -29.70 -19.90 13.88
C MET A 195 -30.41 -20.27 12.58
N THR A 196 -30.70 -21.56 12.37
CA THR A 196 -31.46 -22.04 11.21
C THR A 196 -32.83 -21.37 11.14
N TYR A 197 -33.49 -21.19 12.29
CA TYR A 197 -34.75 -20.45 12.35
C TYR A 197 -34.57 -18.97 11.96
N ILE A 198 -33.50 -18.30 12.42
CA ILE A 198 -33.20 -16.93 12.01
C ILE A 198 -33.01 -16.86 10.48
N THR A 199 -32.21 -17.75 9.91
CA THR A 199 -31.86 -17.72 8.48
C THR A 199 -33.04 -18.08 7.56
N THR A 200 -33.93 -18.96 8.01
CA THR A 200 -35.07 -19.46 7.24
C THR A 200 -36.40 -18.79 7.62
N SER A 201 -36.42 -17.85 8.56
CA SER A 201 -37.64 -17.17 9.04
C SER A 201 -38.50 -16.53 7.94
N ASN A 202 -37.88 -16.15 6.81
CA ASN A 202 -38.57 -15.61 5.63
C ASN A 202 -39.11 -16.70 4.65
N ILE A 203 -38.81 -17.98 4.91
CA ILE A 203 -39.01 -19.10 3.97
C ILE A 203 -39.85 -20.22 4.60
N VAL A 204 -39.68 -20.51 5.90
CA VAL A 204 -40.32 -21.65 6.59
C VAL A 204 -41.18 -21.15 7.76
N GLN A 205 -42.51 -21.23 7.62
CA GLN A 205 -43.49 -20.93 8.66
C GLN A 205 -44.06 -22.20 9.31
N GLY A 206 -43.17 -23.14 9.70
CA GLY A 206 -43.57 -24.31 10.48
C GLY A 206 -43.64 -23.99 11.99
N PRO A 207 -44.44 -24.73 12.79
CA PRO A 207 -44.44 -24.56 14.24
C PRO A 207 -43.08 -24.96 14.82
N GLN A 208 -42.41 -24.01 15.49
CA GLN A 208 -41.17 -24.25 16.22
C GLN A 208 -41.44 -24.33 17.72
N SER A 209 -40.56 -25.02 18.45
CA SER A 209 -40.64 -25.02 19.91
C SER A 209 -40.46 -23.59 20.46
N GLU A 210 -41.20 -23.25 21.52
CA GLU A 210 -41.14 -21.94 22.17
C GLU A 210 -39.70 -21.54 22.53
N ALA A 211 -38.91 -22.50 22.99
CA ALA A 211 -37.55 -22.22 23.41
C ALA A 211 -36.58 -21.93 22.22
N VAL A 212 -36.82 -22.47 21.01
CA VAL A 212 -36.02 -22.11 19.80
C VAL A 212 -36.35 -20.68 19.36
N THR A 213 -37.64 -20.31 19.42
CA THR A 213 -38.10 -18.95 19.17
C THR A 213 -37.53 -17.95 20.19
N ASN A 214 -37.48 -18.32 21.47
CA ASN A 214 -36.88 -17.47 22.50
C ASN A 214 -35.36 -17.31 22.33
N THR A 215 -34.63 -18.40 22.06
CA THR A 215 -33.18 -18.33 21.82
C THR A 215 -32.85 -17.51 20.57
N SER A 216 -33.59 -17.68 19.48
CA SER A 216 -33.39 -16.85 18.28
C SER A 216 -33.65 -15.37 18.54
N ALA A 217 -34.70 -15.01 19.29
CA ALA A 217 -34.95 -13.63 19.71
C ALA A 217 -33.81 -13.06 20.58
N ASN A 218 -33.28 -13.86 21.52
CA ASN A 218 -32.16 -13.46 22.37
C ASN A 218 -30.85 -13.27 21.58
N ILE A 219 -30.57 -14.12 20.58
CA ILE A 219 -29.44 -13.94 19.66
C ILE A 219 -29.58 -12.61 18.91
N ILE A 220 -30.74 -12.34 18.31
CA ILE A 220 -30.98 -11.08 17.59
C ILE A 220 -30.80 -9.87 18.53
N ARG A 221 -31.34 -9.96 19.74
CA ARG A 221 -31.22 -8.88 20.74
C ARG A 221 -29.77 -8.64 21.17
N GLY A 222 -28.99 -9.70 21.37
CA GLY A 222 -27.55 -9.60 21.64
C GLY A 222 -26.80 -8.97 20.47
N LEU A 223 -27.16 -9.32 19.23
CA LEU A 223 -26.56 -8.69 18.04
C LEU A 223 -26.91 -7.19 17.95
N ASP A 224 -28.12 -6.79 18.32
CA ASP A 224 -28.50 -5.36 18.40
C ASP A 224 -27.68 -4.61 19.45
N PHE A 225 -27.39 -5.25 20.59
CA PHE A 225 -26.48 -4.70 21.60
C PHE A 225 -25.06 -4.51 21.05
N ILE A 226 -24.51 -5.50 20.34
CA ILE A 226 -23.18 -5.37 19.72
C ILE A 226 -23.18 -4.23 18.67
N ARG A 227 -24.25 -4.10 17.86
CA ARG A 227 -24.38 -3.01 16.89
C ARG A 227 -24.37 -1.65 17.58
N ALA A 228 -25.13 -1.51 18.66
CA ALA A 228 -25.17 -0.28 19.45
C ALA A 228 -23.80 0.03 20.06
N TRP A 229 -23.13 -0.97 20.65
CA TRP A 229 -21.79 -0.84 21.19
C TRP A 229 -20.81 -0.32 20.14
N ILE A 230 -20.67 -1.03 19.01
CA ILE A 230 -19.76 -0.63 17.93
C ILE A 230 -20.09 0.79 17.46
N THR A 231 -21.37 1.11 17.27
CA THR A 231 -21.81 2.43 16.82
C THR A 231 -21.35 3.54 17.76
N TYR A 232 -21.69 3.46 19.04
CA TYR A 232 -21.44 4.57 19.98
C TYR A 232 -19.97 4.68 20.39
N ASP A 233 -19.28 3.56 20.60
CA ASP A 233 -17.84 3.60 20.93
C ASP A 233 -17.00 4.04 19.73
N SER A 234 -17.40 3.72 18.49
CA SER A 234 -16.70 4.23 17.29
C SER A 234 -16.93 5.73 17.09
N GLN A 235 -18.16 6.22 17.31
CA GLN A 235 -18.47 7.65 17.23
C GLN A 235 -17.69 8.46 18.27
N ALA A 236 -17.50 7.90 19.46
CA ALA A 236 -16.74 8.53 20.54
C ALA A 236 -15.22 8.36 20.44
N GLY A 237 -14.71 7.61 19.46
CA GLY A 237 -13.28 7.33 19.33
C GLY A 237 -12.72 6.37 20.40
N ARG A 238 -13.58 5.60 21.06
CA ARG A 238 -13.20 4.64 22.12
C ARG A 238 -13.00 3.21 21.61
N PHE A 239 -13.45 2.90 20.41
CA PHE A 239 -13.29 1.57 19.82
C PHE A 239 -11.87 1.38 19.28
N ASN A 240 -10.97 0.87 20.11
CA ASN A 240 -9.57 0.62 19.77
C ASN A 240 -9.20 -0.86 19.96
N TYR A 241 -9.94 -1.74 19.29
CA TYR A 241 -9.70 -3.17 19.29
C TYR A 241 -9.32 -3.61 17.89
N LYS A 242 -8.34 -4.52 17.77
CA LYS A 242 -8.20 -5.29 16.53
C LYS A 242 -9.47 -6.10 16.33
N TRP A 243 -9.99 -6.09 15.10
CA TRP A 243 -11.26 -6.77 14.79
C TRP A 243 -11.28 -8.26 15.17
N SER A 244 -10.16 -8.97 14.96
CA SER A 244 -10.01 -10.36 15.39
C SER A 244 -10.14 -10.51 16.90
N ASP A 245 -9.50 -9.62 17.65
CA ASP A 245 -9.42 -9.73 19.10
C ASP A 245 -10.78 -9.40 19.71
N PHE A 246 -11.46 -8.39 19.16
CA PHE A 246 -12.83 -8.03 19.52
C PHE A 246 -13.78 -9.23 19.44
N LEU A 247 -13.81 -9.95 18.32
CA LEU A 247 -14.74 -11.06 18.11
C LEU A 247 -14.33 -12.35 18.84
N TYR A 248 -13.04 -12.68 18.88
CA TYR A 248 -12.58 -14.02 19.28
C TYR A 248 -11.83 -14.08 20.61
N THR A 249 -11.16 -13.01 21.04
CA THR A 249 -10.34 -13.06 22.27
C THR A 249 -11.16 -12.81 23.53
N TYR A 250 -12.21 -11.99 23.43
CA TYR A 250 -12.98 -11.56 24.60
C TYR A 250 -14.35 -12.24 24.73
N ASN A 251 -14.72 -13.15 23.82
CA ASN A 251 -16.08 -13.70 23.79
C ASN A 251 -16.17 -15.19 23.41
N GLU A 252 -16.49 -16.03 24.40
CA GLU A 252 -16.82 -17.44 24.22
C GLU A 252 -18.22 -17.66 23.62
N SER A 253 -19.23 -16.85 23.98
CA SER A 253 -20.60 -16.96 23.50
C SER A 253 -20.75 -16.70 22.00
N PHE A 254 -20.09 -15.67 21.45
CA PHE A 254 -20.12 -15.42 20.00
C PHE A 254 -19.30 -16.46 19.24
N SER A 255 -18.17 -16.91 19.82
CA SER A 255 -17.38 -18.02 19.27
C SER A 255 -18.17 -19.34 19.26
N ASN A 256 -19.08 -19.55 20.22
CA ASN A 256 -19.93 -20.74 20.29
C ASN A 256 -20.92 -20.82 19.11
N LEU A 257 -21.34 -19.67 18.54
CA LEU A 257 -22.13 -19.66 17.31
C LEU A 257 -21.36 -20.32 16.15
N ASP A 258 -20.08 -19.99 16.00
CA ASP A 258 -19.20 -20.56 14.96
C ASP A 258 -18.97 -22.07 15.18
N TYR A 259 -18.71 -22.46 16.44
CA TYR A 259 -18.51 -23.85 16.83
C TYR A 259 -19.76 -24.71 16.56
N SER A 260 -20.94 -24.18 16.81
CA SER A 260 -22.21 -24.90 16.58
C SER A 260 -22.48 -25.18 15.09
N ILE A 261 -21.96 -24.37 14.16
CA ILE A 261 -22.06 -24.64 12.71
C ILE A 261 -21.07 -25.75 12.29
N SER A 262 -19.92 -25.84 12.96
CA SER A 262 -18.83 -26.76 12.61
C SER A 262 -19.02 -28.19 13.12
N LEU A 263 -19.80 -28.37 14.20
CA LEU A 263 -19.97 -29.67 14.87
C LEU A 263 -21.03 -30.60 14.27
N GLU A 264 -22.04 -30.07 13.57
CA GLU A 264 -23.08 -30.93 12.99
C GLU A 264 -22.60 -31.60 11.68
N LEU A 265 -22.27 -32.89 11.80
CA LEU A 265 -22.13 -33.86 10.70
C LEU A 265 -23.52 -34.35 10.25
N ILE A 266 -24.35 -33.49 9.65
CA ILE A 266 -25.67 -33.91 9.16
C ILE A 266 -25.81 -33.57 7.67
N ASP A 267 -25.96 -34.63 6.86
CA ASP A 267 -26.38 -34.86 5.45
C ASP A 267 -27.02 -33.74 4.57
N SER A 268 -26.88 -32.45 4.88
CA SER A 268 -27.49 -31.32 4.16
C SER A 268 -26.49 -30.18 4.00
N ASP A 269 -25.70 -30.23 2.93
CA ASP A 269 -24.75 -29.16 2.56
C ASP A 269 -25.43 -27.78 2.48
N GLU A 270 -26.74 -27.68 2.18
CA GLU A 270 -27.41 -26.41 1.94
C GLU A 270 -27.71 -25.59 3.21
N LEU A 271 -28.23 -26.21 4.28
CA LEU A 271 -28.58 -25.48 5.51
C LEU A 271 -27.35 -25.03 6.29
N GLN A 272 -26.31 -25.87 6.32
CA GLN A 272 -25.04 -25.51 6.94
C GLN A 272 -24.40 -24.32 6.22
N ASN A 273 -24.39 -24.34 4.87
CA ASN A 273 -23.92 -23.22 4.07
C ASN A 273 -24.75 -21.96 4.32
N LEU A 274 -26.07 -22.06 4.47
CA LEU A 274 -26.93 -20.91 4.76
C LEU A 274 -26.59 -20.26 6.13
N ASN A 275 -26.42 -21.06 7.17
CA ASN A 275 -26.06 -20.58 8.50
C ASN A 275 -24.65 -19.97 8.53
N TYR A 276 -23.69 -20.61 7.86
CA TYR A 276 -22.34 -20.08 7.69
C TYR A 276 -22.37 -18.72 6.97
N GLU A 277 -23.08 -18.63 5.84
CA GLU A 277 -23.20 -17.39 5.08
C GLU A 277 -23.87 -16.28 5.91
N TRP A 278 -24.91 -16.60 6.69
CA TRP A 278 -25.55 -15.65 7.59
C TRP A 278 -24.59 -15.12 8.67
N LEU A 279 -23.85 -16.01 9.35
CA LEU A 279 -22.93 -15.62 10.42
C LEU A 279 -21.81 -14.74 9.87
N GLU A 280 -21.19 -15.16 8.77
CA GLU A 280 -20.13 -14.40 8.13
C GLU A 280 -20.66 -13.05 7.57
N ASN A 281 -21.89 -12.99 7.05
CA ASN A 281 -22.50 -11.73 6.63
C ASN A 281 -22.80 -10.81 7.82
N THR A 282 -23.13 -11.39 8.97
CA THR A 282 -23.30 -10.64 10.23
C THR A 282 -21.96 -10.06 10.68
N LYS A 283 -20.88 -10.86 10.69
CA LYS A 283 -19.52 -10.38 11.00
C LYS A 283 -19.12 -9.22 10.08
N LEU A 284 -19.32 -9.34 8.76
CA LEU A 284 -19.04 -8.25 7.81
C LEU A 284 -19.85 -6.98 8.06
N LYS A 285 -21.14 -7.11 8.41
CA LYS A 285 -22.01 -5.95 8.73
C LYS A 285 -21.58 -5.24 10.02
N LEU A 286 -21.15 -6.00 11.04
CA LEU A 286 -20.62 -5.42 12.27
C LEU A 286 -19.31 -4.67 12.00
N GLN A 287 -18.45 -5.22 11.12
CA GLN A 287 -17.20 -4.56 10.72
C GLN A 287 -17.47 -3.32 9.85
N GLU A 288 -18.47 -3.35 8.97
CA GLU A 288 -18.95 -2.17 8.24
C GLU A 288 -19.37 -1.05 9.20
N LEU A 289 -20.18 -1.40 10.22
CA LEU A 289 -20.67 -0.46 11.22
C LEU A 289 -19.55 0.26 11.95
N LEU A 290 -18.46 -0.44 12.28
CA LEU A 290 -17.27 0.15 12.87
C LEU A 290 -16.77 1.31 12.00
N TYR A 291 -16.43 1.04 10.74
CA TYR A 291 -15.80 2.05 9.89
C TYR A 291 -16.72 3.20 9.49
N ILE A 292 -18.01 2.96 9.25
CA ILE A 292 -18.93 4.06 8.91
C ILE A 292 -19.20 4.98 10.10
N ASN A 293 -19.10 4.47 11.33
CA ASN A 293 -19.36 5.24 12.54
C ASN A 293 -18.11 5.84 13.18
N THR A 294 -16.89 5.39 12.82
CA THR A 294 -15.66 5.97 13.36
C THR A 294 -15.59 7.46 13.08
N ASN A 295 -15.62 8.29 14.12
CA ASN A 295 -15.42 9.72 13.95
C ASN A 295 -13.92 10.06 14.00
N LEU A 296 -13.28 10.21 12.85
CA LEU A 296 -11.84 10.48 12.80
C LEU A 296 -11.42 11.78 13.49
N ASP A 297 -12.33 12.74 13.69
CA ASP A 297 -12.07 13.94 14.49
C ASP A 297 -11.81 13.63 15.98
N ASN A 298 -12.32 12.50 16.48
CA ASN A 298 -12.16 12.04 17.86
C ASN A 298 -11.03 11.00 18.02
N VAL A 299 -10.41 10.59 16.91
CA VAL A 299 -9.34 9.58 16.88
C VAL A 299 -8.00 10.28 16.70
N PRO A 300 -6.95 9.92 17.46
CA PRO A 300 -5.60 10.47 17.28
C PRO A 300 -5.13 10.36 15.82
N SER A 301 -4.46 11.39 15.30
CA SER A 301 -4.01 11.42 13.90
C SER A 301 -3.06 10.27 13.54
N GLU A 302 -2.32 9.75 14.51
CA GLU A 302 -1.44 8.59 14.36
C GLU A 302 -2.20 7.28 14.07
N ASP A 303 -3.44 7.17 14.56
CA ASP A 303 -4.29 5.99 14.36
C ASP A 303 -5.10 6.04 13.05
N HIS A 304 -5.11 7.18 12.35
CA HIS A 304 -5.81 7.35 11.07
C HIS A 304 -5.30 6.37 10.00
N VAL A 305 -3.99 6.12 9.99
CA VAL A 305 -3.35 5.16 9.08
C VAL A 305 -3.81 3.74 9.37
N GLN A 306 -3.86 3.36 10.65
CA GLN A 306 -4.31 2.03 11.07
C GLN A 306 -5.78 1.82 10.71
N TRP A 307 -6.64 2.81 10.98
CA TRP A 307 -8.04 2.78 10.59
C TRP A 307 -8.22 2.56 9.07
N ALA A 308 -7.47 3.32 8.25
CA ALA A 308 -7.56 3.19 6.80
C ALA A 308 -7.04 1.84 6.29
N GLN A 309 -5.99 1.30 6.91
CA GLN A 309 -5.48 -0.04 6.61
C GLN A 309 -6.51 -1.13 6.87
N GLU A 310 -7.17 -1.07 8.03
CA GLU A 310 -8.18 -2.05 8.41
C GLU A 310 -9.46 -1.92 7.56
N LEU A 311 -9.85 -0.69 7.20
CA LEU A 311 -10.92 -0.42 6.24
C LEU A 311 -10.62 -1.01 4.85
N ASP A 312 -9.40 -0.82 4.35
CA ASP A 312 -8.98 -1.34 3.04
C ASP A 312 -8.99 -2.88 3.02
N GLY A 313 -8.53 -3.50 4.11
CA GLY A 313 -8.59 -4.96 4.30
C GLY A 313 -10.02 -5.49 4.35
N TYR A 314 -10.91 -4.80 5.07
CA TYR A 314 -12.35 -5.12 5.09
C TYR A 314 -12.95 -5.02 3.70
N PHE A 315 -12.74 -3.90 3.00
CA PHE A 315 -13.37 -3.67 1.70
C PHE A 315 -12.86 -4.65 0.64
N SER A 316 -11.60 -5.06 0.73
CA SER A 316 -11.03 -6.14 -0.09
C SER A 316 -11.70 -7.49 0.19
N SER A 317 -11.91 -7.84 1.46
CA SER A 317 -12.62 -9.05 1.87
C SER A 317 -14.09 -9.05 1.41
N PHE A 318 -14.76 -7.90 1.55
CA PHE A 318 -16.12 -7.67 1.07
C PHE A 318 -16.23 -7.87 -0.45
N LYS A 319 -15.31 -7.29 -1.23
CA LYS A 319 -15.27 -7.46 -2.70
C LYS A 319 -15.06 -8.91 -3.10
N TYR A 320 -14.09 -9.58 -2.48
CA TYR A 320 -13.78 -10.98 -2.78
C TYR A 320 -15.01 -11.87 -2.56
N ARG A 321 -15.64 -11.76 -1.38
CA ARG A 321 -16.77 -12.62 -1.01
C ARG A 321 -18.02 -12.38 -1.84
N ASN A 322 -18.39 -11.12 -2.06
CA ASN A 322 -19.64 -10.78 -2.76
C ASN A 322 -19.53 -10.86 -4.29
N PHE A 323 -18.34 -10.70 -4.85
CA PHE A 323 -18.18 -10.57 -6.30
C PHE A 323 -17.19 -11.53 -6.94
N GLU A 324 -16.17 -12.04 -6.23
CA GLU A 324 -15.10 -12.83 -6.86
C GLU A 324 -15.19 -14.33 -6.56
N ARG A 325 -15.58 -14.71 -5.34
CA ARG A 325 -15.58 -16.11 -4.85
C ARG A 325 -16.32 -17.07 -5.78
N HIS A 326 -17.43 -16.62 -6.36
CA HIS A 326 -18.28 -17.42 -7.26
C HIS A 326 -18.24 -16.93 -8.72
N TYR A 327 -17.29 -16.06 -9.06
CA TYR A 327 -17.21 -15.50 -10.40
C TYR A 327 -16.50 -16.46 -11.37
N ASN A 328 -17.21 -16.89 -12.41
CA ASN A 328 -16.63 -17.74 -13.43
C ASN A 328 -15.86 -16.91 -14.47
N TYR A 329 -14.54 -16.80 -14.30
CA TYR A 329 -13.64 -16.06 -15.20
C TYR A 329 -13.58 -16.60 -16.64
N SER A 330 -14.02 -17.85 -16.90
CA SER A 330 -13.98 -18.43 -18.24
C SER A 330 -15.16 -18.04 -19.14
N ASN A 331 -16.33 -17.72 -18.56
CA ASN A 331 -17.56 -17.46 -19.30
C ASN A 331 -18.22 -16.11 -19.01
N SER A 332 -17.69 -15.33 -18.06
CA SER A 332 -18.34 -14.10 -17.57
C SER A 332 -17.67 -12.83 -18.12
N ASN A 333 -18.47 -11.78 -18.35
CA ASN A 333 -17.98 -10.50 -18.82
C ASN A 333 -17.25 -9.73 -17.69
N ILE A 334 -15.92 -9.63 -17.79
CA ILE A 334 -15.07 -8.95 -16.80
C ILE A 334 -15.47 -7.48 -16.57
N ILE A 335 -16.06 -6.81 -17.57
CA ILE A 335 -16.54 -5.42 -17.46
C ILE A 335 -17.72 -5.34 -16.49
N ASP A 336 -18.60 -6.35 -16.47
CA ASP A 336 -19.72 -6.39 -15.52
C ASP A 336 -19.21 -6.55 -14.08
N LEU A 337 -18.15 -7.34 -13.87
CA LEU A 337 -17.51 -7.48 -12.57
C LEU A 337 -16.94 -6.13 -12.08
N TYR A 338 -16.24 -5.39 -12.94
CA TYR A 338 -15.73 -4.07 -12.58
C TYR A 338 -16.87 -3.12 -12.22
N ARG A 339 -17.95 -3.08 -13.01
CA ARG A 339 -19.11 -2.23 -12.73
C ARG A 339 -19.76 -2.55 -11.38
N ARG A 340 -19.91 -3.83 -11.03
CA ARG A 340 -20.46 -4.23 -9.71
C ARG A 340 -19.57 -3.78 -8.56
N LYS A 341 -18.24 -3.92 -8.70
CA LYS A 341 -17.27 -3.46 -7.70
C LYS A 341 -17.27 -1.93 -7.56
N ASP A 342 -17.34 -1.22 -8.69
CA ASP A 342 -17.43 0.25 -8.73
C ASP A 342 -18.70 0.76 -8.05
N ASN A 343 -19.85 0.15 -8.35
CA ASN A 343 -21.11 0.51 -7.70
C ASN A 343 -21.05 0.24 -6.20
N ALA A 344 -20.53 -0.91 -5.77
CA ALA A 344 -20.42 -1.22 -4.36
C ALA A 344 -19.45 -0.28 -3.61
N HIS A 345 -18.35 0.10 -4.26
CA HIS A 345 -17.42 1.11 -3.73
C HIS A 345 -18.09 2.48 -3.61
N HIS A 346 -18.87 2.88 -4.62
CA HIS A 346 -19.62 4.12 -4.59
C HIS A 346 -20.63 4.15 -3.44
N GLU A 347 -21.47 3.11 -3.33
CA GLU A 347 -22.47 2.96 -2.26
C GLU A 347 -21.83 2.97 -0.88
N PHE A 348 -20.67 2.33 -0.72
CA PHE A 348 -19.93 2.36 0.52
C PHE A 348 -19.40 3.76 0.85
N CYS A 349 -18.80 4.46 -0.13
CA CYS A 349 -18.31 5.81 0.05
C CYS A 349 -19.41 6.83 0.40
N LEU A 350 -20.67 6.61 -0.03
CA LEU A 350 -21.79 7.47 0.36
C LEU A 350 -22.09 7.43 1.87
N LYS A 351 -21.64 6.38 2.56
CA LYS A 351 -21.79 6.22 4.02
C LYS A 351 -20.63 6.85 4.80
N LEU A 352 -19.55 7.25 4.13
CA LEU A 352 -18.35 7.80 4.75
C LEU A 352 -18.36 9.33 4.77
N LYS A 353 -17.76 9.91 5.81
CA LYS A 353 -17.49 11.35 5.92
C LYS A 353 -16.31 11.77 5.02
N PRO A 354 -16.18 13.06 4.65
CA PRO A 354 -15.08 13.54 3.82
C PRO A 354 -13.67 13.22 4.35
N LEU A 355 -13.44 13.38 5.67
CA LEU A 355 -12.15 13.07 6.30
C LEU A 355 -11.78 11.58 6.20
N GLN A 356 -12.78 10.70 6.30
CA GLN A 356 -12.59 9.25 6.15
C GLN A 356 -12.17 8.90 4.72
N ILE A 357 -12.82 9.51 3.72
CA ILE A 357 -12.49 9.31 2.31
C ILE A 357 -11.07 9.82 2.01
N SER A 358 -10.71 11.03 2.46
CA SER A 358 -9.37 11.57 2.22
C SER A 358 -8.28 10.72 2.87
N THR A 359 -8.51 10.25 4.09
CA THR A 359 -7.57 9.38 4.83
C THR A 359 -7.37 8.05 4.11
N TRP A 360 -8.45 7.43 3.61
CA TRP A 360 -8.36 6.16 2.89
C TRP A 360 -7.66 6.31 1.52
N ILE A 361 -7.91 7.42 0.80
CA ILE A 361 -7.18 7.75 -0.43
C ILE A 361 -5.68 7.86 -0.15
N GLU A 362 -5.30 8.67 0.83
CA GLU A 362 -3.90 8.89 1.20
C GLU A 362 -3.19 7.59 1.59
N PHE A 363 -3.83 6.78 2.44
CA PHE A 363 -3.32 5.46 2.81
C PHE A 363 -3.09 4.57 1.58
N SER A 364 -4.10 4.45 0.71
CA SER A 364 -4.01 3.55 -0.46
C SER A 364 -2.86 3.92 -1.41
N ILE A 365 -2.60 5.22 -1.60
CA ILE A 365 -1.48 5.72 -2.41
C ILE A 365 -0.14 5.42 -1.72
N LYS A 366 -0.03 5.75 -0.43
CA LYS A 366 1.21 5.52 0.35
C LYS A 366 1.55 4.03 0.43
N GLU A 367 0.57 3.16 0.57
CA GLU A 367 0.76 1.71 0.60
C GLU A 367 1.22 1.17 -0.77
N ASP A 368 0.64 1.65 -1.87
CA ASP A 368 1.11 1.30 -3.22
C ASP A 368 2.56 1.78 -3.44
N PHE A 369 2.91 3.00 -2.99
CA PHE A 369 4.27 3.51 -3.06
C PHE A 369 5.23 2.64 -2.25
N ARG A 370 4.87 2.33 -0.99
CA ARG A 370 5.66 1.48 -0.10
C ARG A 370 5.94 0.12 -0.74
N ARG A 371 4.91 -0.57 -1.27
CA ARG A 371 5.06 -1.86 -1.96
C ARG A 371 6.00 -1.77 -3.15
N LEU A 372 5.88 -0.71 -3.95
CA LEU A 372 6.75 -0.51 -5.11
C LEU A 372 8.19 -0.22 -4.72
N LEU A 373 8.44 0.56 -3.67
CA LEU A 373 9.77 0.92 -3.20
C LEU A 373 10.45 -0.23 -2.43
N GLU A 374 9.71 -1.07 -1.73
CA GLU A 374 10.25 -2.24 -1.01
C GLU A 374 10.45 -3.47 -1.90
N SER A 375 9.72 -3.57 -3.01
CA SER A 375 9.86 -4.70 -3.94
C SER A 375 11.31 -4.83 -4.44
N LYS A 376 11.77 -6.04 -4.78
CA LYS A 376 13.05 -6.14 -5.50
C LYS A 376 12.84 -5.61 -6.93
N PRO A 377 13.83 -4.93 -7.53
CA PRO A 377 13.78 -4.58 -8.95
C PRO A 377 13.59 -5.87 -9.76
N SER A 378 12.36 -6.11 -10.21
CA SER A 378 12.01 -7.26 -11.01
C SER A 378 12.03 -6.87 -12.48
N ASN A 379 12.15 -7.85 -13.38
CA ASN A 379 12.02 -7.59 -14.82
C ASN A 379 10.60 -7.13 -15.23
N LEU A 380 9.61 -7.32 -14.36
CA LEU A 380 8.25 -6.82 -14.53
C LEU A 380 8.16 -5.42 -13.94
N ARG A 381 7.54 -4.50 -14.70
CA ARG A 381 7.19 -3.18 -14.18
C ARG A 381 6.21 -3.37 -13.04
N GLY A 382 6.43 -2.71 -11.91
CA GLY A 382 5.47 -2.70 -10.81
C GLY A 382 4.13 -2.08 -11.23
N GLU A 383 3.12 -2.18 -10.37
CA GLU A 383 1.75 -1.69 -10.62
C GLU A 383 1.23 -0.88 -9.42
N LEU A 384 0.57 0.26 -9.68
CA LEU A 384 -0.19 1.05 -8.68
C LEU A 384 -1.66 0.62 -8.64
N LYS A 385 -1.89 -0.69 -8.68
CA LYS A 385 -3.21 -1.23 -9.01
C LYS A 385 -4.23 -0.99 -7.91
N ASN A 386 -3.84 -1.02 -6.63
CA ASN A 386 -4.82 -1.01 -5.53
C ASN A 386 -5.50 0.36 -5.39
N SER A 387 -4.70 1.43 -5.37
CA SER A 387 -5.22 2.80 -5.29
C SER A 387 -5.96 3.19 -6.56
N VAL A 388 -5.45 2.86 -7.75
CA VAL A 388 -6.12 3.19 -9.02
C VAL A 388 -7.41 2.39 -9.21
N ASP A 389 -7.46 1.11 -8.81
CA ASP A 389 -8.69 0.33 -8.94
C ASP A 389 -9.81 0.82 -8.02
N LEU A 390 -9.48 1.50 -6.92
CA LEU A 390 -10.46 2.11 -6.01
C LEU A 390 -10.86 3.52 -6.47
N TRP A 391 -9.88 4.36 -6.81
CA TRP A 391 -10.07 5.81 -6.91
C TRP A 391 -9.82 6.39 -8.30
N GLY A 392 -9.16 5.62 -9.17
CA GLY A 392 -8.77 6.05 -10.51
C GLY A 392 -9.93 6.26 -11.47
N TYR A 393 -11.16 5.94 -11.05
CA TYR A 393 -12.35 5.99 -11.88
C TYR A 393 -13.51 6.64 -11.10
N GLY A 394 -14.19 7.62 -11.72
CA GLY A 394 -15.39 8.25 -11.15
C GLY A 394 -15.15 9.47 -10.26
N LYS A 395 -16.06 9.71 -9.31
CA LYS A 395 -16.20 10.98 -8.57
C LYS A 395 -14.94 11.43 -7.81
N TYR A 396 -14.15 10.49 -7.30
CA TYR A 396 -12.99 10.77 -6.45
C TYR A 396 -11.67 10.89 -7.22
N PHE A 397 -11.68 10.73 -8.55
CA PHE A 397 -10.47 10.76 -9.37
C PHE A 397 -9.65 12.05 -9.20
N THR A 398 -10.31 13.22 -9.16
CA THR A 398 -9.62 14.51 -9.00
C THR A 398 -8.96 14.61 -7.62
N LEU A 399 -9.64 14.16 -6.56
CA LEU A 399 -9.08 14.15 -5.21
C LEU A 399 -7.87 13.20 -5.12
N TRP A 400 -8.03 11.98 -5.62
CA TRP A 400 -6.93 11.00 -5.69
C TRP A 400 -5.73 11.52 -6.48
N LYS A 401 -5.96 12.15 -7.64
CA LYS A 401 -4.92 12.75 -8.47
C LYS A 401 -4.13 13.81 -7.69
N ASN A 402 -4.80 14.68 -6.95
CA ASN A 402 -4.16 15.72 -6.14
C ASN A 402 -3.33 15.12 -5.00
N VAL A 403 -3.87 14.14 -4.27
CA VAL A 403 -3.15 13.46 -3.18
C VAL A 403 -1.95 12.70 -3.71
N LEU A 404 -2.06 12.06 -4.88
CA LEU A 404 -0.95 11.36 -5.52
C LEU A 404 0.18 12.32 -5.89
N LEU A 405 -0.14 13.50 -6.42
CA LEU A 405 0.87 14.51 -6.77
C LEU A 405 1.59 15.01 -5.52
N VAL A 406 0.87 15.27 -4.42
CA VAL A 406 1.48 15.64 -3.13
C VAL A 406 2.41 14.54 -2.62
N ALA A 407 1.93 13.29 -2.61
CA ALA A 407 2.73 12.15 -2.18
C ALA A 407 3.97 11.92 -3.07
N LEU A 408 3.86 12.17 -4.38
CA LEU A 408 5.02 12.14 -5.28
C LEU A 408 6.03 13.21 -4.90
N GLU A 409 5.58 14.46 -4.64
CA GLU A 409 6.46 15.57 -4.33
C GLU A 409 7.28 15.39 -3.04
N GLU A 410 6.77 14.63 -2.08
CA GLU A 410 7.47 14.26 -0.85
C GLU A 410 8.65 13.29 -1.07
N LEU A 411 8.70 12.59 -2.22
CA LEU A 411 9.73 11.60 -2.53
C LEU A 411 11.00 12.23 -3.11
N ASP A 412 12.15 11.60 -2.85
CA ASP A 412 13.38 11.88 -3.57
C ASP A 412 13.28 11.45 -5.05
N TYR A 413 14.16 11.98 -5.91
CA TYR A 413 14.10 11.72 -7.36
C TYR A 413 14.27 10.24 -7.74
N GLN A 414 15.02 9.45 -6.97
CA GLN A 414 15.19 8.03 -7.25
C GLN A 414 13.88 7.28 -6.96
N SER A 415 13.23 7.61 -5.83
CA SER A 415 11.91 7.08 -5.48
C SER A 415 10.82 7.54 -6.47
N LYS A 416 10.77 8.84 -6.82
CA LYS A 416 9.86 9.38 -7.86
C LYS A 416 10.02 8.63 -9.18
N LEU A 417 11.25 8.47 -9.67
CA LEU A 417 11.54 7.76 -10.91
C LEU A 417 11.04 6.31 -10.84
N ARG A 418 11.24 5.65 -9.69
CA ARG A 418 10.83 4.27 -9.50
C ARG A 418 9.31 4.11 -9.54
N ILE A 419 8.56 5.00 -8.89
CA ILE A 419 7.10 5.02 -8.95
C ILE A 419 6.63 5.28 -10.39
N LEU A 420 7.13 6.36 -11.01
CA LEU A 420 6.70 6.75 -12.36
C LEU A 420 7.15 5.77 -13.44
N SER A 421 8.10 4.87 -13.16
CA SER A 421 8.54 3.83 -14.09
C SER A 421 7.62 2.60 -14.16
N CYS A 422 6.58 2.55 -13.33
CA CYS A 422 5.60 1.47 -13.34
C CYS A 422 4.83 1.40 -14.67
N SER A 423 4.08 0.31 -14.88
CA SER A 423 3.12 0.25 -15.99
C SER A 423 2.09 1.38 -15.85
N ILE A 424 1.50 1.83 -16.97
CA ILE A 424 0.41 2.81 -16.90
C ILE A 424 -0.68 2.19 -15.99
N PRO A 425 -1.02 2.82 -14.87
CA PRO A 425 -1.76 2.12 -13.82
C PRO A 425 -3.26 2.00 -14.13
N PHE A 426 -3.73 2.70 -15.16
CA PHE A 426 -5.12 2.68 -15.62
C PHE A 426 -5.39 1.48 -16.53
N ASN A 427 -6.57 0.89 -16.39
CA ASN A 427 -7.02 -0.23 -17.20
C ASN A 427 -7.81 0.28 -18.41
N SER A 428 -7.25 0.10 -19.61
CA SER A 428 -7.86 0.57 -20.87
C SER A 428 -9.25 -0.02 -21.15
N ARG A 429 -9.56 -1.21 -20.62
CA ARG A 429 -10.89 -1.83 -20.76
C ARG A 429 -11.93 -1.30 -19.79
N ARG A 430 -11.50 -0.74 -18.65
CA ARG A 430 -12.39 -0.21 -17.60
C ARG A 430 -12.71 1.27 -17.83
N ALA A 431 -11.79 2.00 -18.47
CA ALA A 431 -11.88 3.43 -18.67
C ALA A 431 -11.64 3.82 -20.13
N GLU A 432 -12.38 3.24 -21.07
CA GLU A 432 -12.12 3.42 -22.51
C GLU A 432 -12.06 4.90 -22.93
N ASP A 433 -12.97 5.74 -22.41
CA ASP A 433 -13.02 7.18 -22.73
C ASP A 433 -11.96 8.02 -21.99
N LEU A 434 -11.63 7.64 -20.75
CA LEU A 434 -10.70 8.38 -19.87
C LEU A 434 -9.25 7.94 -20.04
N TYR A 435 -9.02 6.72 -20.53
CA TYR A 435 -7.70 6.11 -20.61
C TYR A 435 -6.70 6.94 -21.44
N PRO A 436 -7.05 7.50 -22.62
CA PRO A 436 -6.11 8.32 -23.38
C PRO A 436 -5.59 9.53 -22.59
N GLU A 437 -6.47 10.22 -21.87
CA GLU A 437 -6.11 11.38 -21.04
C GLU A 437 -5.26 10.96 -19.84
N CYS A 438 -5.68 9.93 -19.10
CA CYS A 438 -4.93 9.43 -17.95
C CYS A 438 -3.55 8.87 -18.33
N ALA A 439 -3.45 8.18 -19.47
CA ALA A 439 -2.19 7.69 -20.00
C ALA A 439 -1.27 8.83 -20.46
N ALA A 440 -1.83 9.86 -21.11
CA ALA A 440 -1.08 11.06 -21.49
C ALA A 440 -0.53 11.77 -20.26
N TRP A 441 -1.38 12.03 -19.25
CA TRP A 441 -0.98 12.64 -17.98
C TRP A 441 0.10 11.83 -17.25
N TRP A 442 -0.03 10.50 -17.17
CA TRP A 442 0.99 9.65 -16.52
C TRP A 442 2.33 9.67 -17.26
N ASN A 443 2.30 9.74 -18.60
CA ASN A 443 3.50 9.88 -19.41
C ASN A 443 4.11 11.28 -19.32
N GLU A 444 3.30 12.32 -19.16
CA GLU A 444 3.74 13.70 -18.92
C GLU A 444 4.53 13.79 -17.61
N LEU A 445 4.00 13.28 -16.50
CA LEU A 445 4.72 13.23 -15.21
C LEU A 445 6.08 12.52 -15.33
N PHE A 446 6.12 11.39 -16.05
CA PHE A 446 7.37 10.67 -16.30
C PHE A 446 8.33 11.48 -17.17
N THR A 447 7.83 12.18 -18.19
CA THR A 447 8.64 12.95 -19.12
C THR A 447 9.22 14.19 -18.45
N ASP A 448 8.41 14.94 -17.72
CA ASP A 448 8.82 16.18 -17.06
C ASP A 448 9.86 15.94 -15.95
N LEU A 449 9.90 14.72 -15.40
CA LEU A 449 10.85 14.35 -14.35
C LEU A 449 12.30 14.60 -14.75
N VAL A 450 12.69 14.29 -16.00
CA VAL A 450 14.09 14.45 -16.46
C VAL A 450 14.44 15.92 -16.77
N ASP A 451 13.43 16.74 -17.02
CA ASP A 451 13.57 18.16 -17.33
C ASP A 451 13.65 19.05 -16.08
N SER A 452 13.38 18.48 -14.89
CA SER A 452 13.60 19.16 -13.61
C SER A 452 15.07 19.58 -13.45
N LYS A 453 15.29 20.83 -12.99
CA LYS A 453 16.63 21.40 -12.80
C LYS A 453 17.50 20.58 -11.85
N ASP A 454 16.88 19.98 -10.85
CA ASP A 454 17.57 19.24 -9.79
C ASP A 454 17.61 17.72 -10.06
N PHE A 455 17.14 17.27 -11.23
CA PHE A 455 17.14 15.84 -11.57
C PHE A 455 18.58 15.29 -11.62
N PRO A 456 18.92 14.28 -10.80
CA PRO A 456 20.27 13.74 -10.75
C PRO A 456 20.70 13.12 -12.07
N LYS A 457 21.82 13.59 -12.63
CA LYS A 457 22.35 13.09 -13.92
C LYS A 457 22.58 11.58 -13.91
N VAL A 458 22.94 11.00 -12.76
CA VAL A 458 23.17 9.55 -12.59
C VAL A 458 21.92 8.71 -12.84
N LEU A 459 20.72 9.28 -12.72
CA LEU A 459 19.44 8.59 -12.93
C LEU A 459 18.94 8.66 -14.39
N ILE A 460 19.56 9.47 -15.24
CA ILE A 460 19.18 9.59 -16.66
C ILE A 460 19.21 8.25 -17.39
N PRO A 461 20.21 7.36 -17.18
CA PRO A 461 20.20 6.03 -17.77
C PRO A 461 19.00 5.17 -17.38
N ASP A 462 18.57 5.20 -16.10
CA ASP A 462 17.40 4.46 -15.63
C ASP A 462 16.12 5.01 -16.25
N TRP A 463 15.99 6.34 -16.28
CA TRP A 463 14.89 7.01 -16.96
C TRP A 463 14.85 6.65 -18.45
N ALA A 464 15.98 6.70 -19.15
CA ALA A 464 16.04 6.42 -20.57
C ALA A 464 15.64 4.98 -20.89
N VAL A 465 16.11 4.02 -20.08
CA VAL A 465 15.76 2.59 -20.22
C VAL A 465 14.26 2.35 -20.08
N THR A 466 13.58 3.04 -19.17
CA THR A 466 12.11 2.95 -19.07
C THR A 466 11.41 3.68 -20.22
N GLY A 467 11.95 4.82 -20.64
CA GLY A 467 11.41 5.67 -21.70
C GLY A 467 11.38 4.99 -23.08
N ILE A 468 12.31 4.08 -23.39
CA ILE A 468 12.36 3.45 -24.73
C ILE A 468 11.10 2.66 -25.09
N ASP A 469 10.37 2.10 -24.11
CA ASP A 469 9.11 1.38 -24.40
C ASP A 469 7.87 2.27 -24.29
N ARG A 470 8.02 3.55 -23.90
CA ARG A 470 6.91 4.46 -23.59
C ARG A 470 6.81 5.66 -24.53
N LEU A 471 7.96 6.21 -24.93
CA LEU A 471 8.05 7.48 -25.63
C LEU A 471 8.38 7.28 -27.12
N GLU A 472 8.13 8.33 -27.90
CA GLU A 472 8.44 8.34 -29.33
C GLU A 472 9.94 8.15 -29.59
N ARG A 473 10.24 7.40 -30.65
CA ARG A 473 11.60 6.92 -30.91
C ARG A 473 12.61 8.04 -31.11
N GLU A 474 12.20 9.06 -31.87
CA GLU A 474 13.02 10.21 -32.24
C GLU A 474 13.36 11.07 -31.01
N LYS A 475 12.40 11.22 -30.09
CA LYS A 475 12.57 11.98 -28.84
C LYS A 475 13.55 11.31 -27.87
N MET A 476 13.67 9.99 -27.92
CA MET A 476 14.56 9.24 -27.02
C MET A 476 16.05 9.31 -27.41
N VAL A 477 16.37 9.54 -28.68
CA VAL A 477 17.77 9.46 -29.17
C VAL A 477 18.75 10.35 -28.39
N PRO A 478 18.46 11.64 -28.08
CA PRO A 478 19.37 12.48 -27.30
C PRO A 478 19.60 11.99 -25.87
N TYR A 479 18.55 11.48 -25.22
CA TYR A 479 18.64 10.93 -23.86
C TYR A 479 19.42 9.62 -23.83
N ILE A 480 19.26 8.77 -24.84
CA ILE A 480 20.04 7.54 -24.97
C ILE A 480 21.53 7.85 -25.19
N ASP A 481 21.87 8.80 -26.06
CA ASP A 481 23.25 9.24 -26.28
C ASP A 481 23.90 9.74 -24.98
N LYS A 482 23.19 10.61 -24.25
CA LYS A 482 23.60 11.10 -22.92
C LYS A 482 23.76 9.95 -21.92
N SER A 483 22.82 9.00 -21.89
CA SER A 483 22.83 7.86 -20.97
C SER A 483 24.03 6.94 -21.21
N ILE A 484 24.32 6.60 -22.46
CA ILE A 484 25.50 5.79 -22.80
C ILE A 484 26.79 6.53 -22.41
N GLY A 485 26.84 7.84 -22.63
CA GLY A 485 27.96 8.68 -22.20
C GLY A 485 28.20 8.63 -20.68
N ILE A 486 27.12 8.71 -19.90
CA ILE A 486 27.16 8.60 -18.43
C ILE A 486 27.62 7.19 -18.02
N ILE A 487 26.97 6.14 -18.52
CA ILE A 487 27.31 4.74 -18.19
C ILE A 487 28.78 4.46 -18.51
N ARG A 488 29.29 4.92 -19.66
CA ARG A 488 30.71 4.77 -20.02
C ARG A 488 31.65 5.39 -18.99
N GLY A 489 31.28 6.53 -18.42
CA GLY A 489 32.06 7.19 -17.36
C GLY A 489 31.97 6.46 -16.01
N GLU A 490 30.88 5.75 -15.75
CA GLU A 490 30.69 4.99 -14.51
C GLU A 490 31.36 3.61 -14.54
N ILE A 491 31.36 2.90 -15.68
CA ILE A 491 31.95 1.56 -15.83
C ILE A 491 33.45 1.53 -15.53
N VAL A 492 34.16 2.64 -15.77
CA VAL A 492 35.62 2.71 -15.57
C VAL A 492 36.03 2.96 -14.12
N LYS A 493 35.09 3.27 -13.22
CA LYS A 493 35.39 3.57 -11.81
C LYS A 493 35.43 2.30 -10.98
N GLU A 494 36.45 2.15 -10.14
CA GLU A 494 36.61 0.94 -9.32
C GLU A 494 35.49 0.73 -8.30
N GLU A 495 34.95 1.82 -7.74
CA GLU A 495 33.81 1.82 -6.81
C GLU A 495 32.52 1.22 -7.40
N ASN A 496 32.42 1.14 -8.73
CA ASN A 496 31.25 0.64 -9.44
C ASN A 496 31.38 -0.82 -9.89
N LYS A 497 32.44 -1.55 -9.49
CA LYS A 497 32.69 -2.94 -9.92
C LYS A 497 31.50 -3.87 -9.62
N GLU A 498 30.81 -3.67 -8.49
CA GLU A 498 29.63 -4.46 -8.10
C GLU A 498 28.38 -4.18 -8.96
N HIS A 499 28.32 -3.01 -9.63
CA HIS A 499 27.19 -2.59 -10.47
C HIS A 499 27.42 -2.80 -11.97
N LEU A 500 28.58 -3.36 -12.36
CA LEU A 500 28.95 -3.55 -13.77
C LEU A 500 27.89 -4.31 -14.56
N GLU A 501 27.39 -5.43 -14.03
CA GLU A 501 26.39 -6.24 -14.72
C GLU A 501 25.15 -5.40 -15.08
N THR A 502 24.64 -4.60 -14.15
CA THR A 502 23.50 -3.70 -14.38
C THR A 502 23.80 -2.67 -15.47
N TYR A 503 24.99 -2.07 -15.47
CA TYR A 503 25.39 -1.14 -16.52
C TYR A 503 25.45 -1.80 -17.90
N HIS A 504 26.01 -3.02 -17.99
CA HIS A 504 26.07 -3.75 -19.25
C HIS A 504 24.68 -4.18 -19.76
N GLN A 505 23.75 -4.53 -18.87
CA GLN A 505 22.35 -4.79 -19.23
C GLN A 505 21.65 -3.52 -19.76
N LYS A 506 21.88 -2.36 -19.13
CA LYS A 506 21.37 -1.07 -19.62
C LYS A 506 21.94 -0.74 -21.01
N LEU A 507 23.25 -0.90 -21.20
CA LEU A 507 23.91 -0.67 -22.50
C LEU A 507 23.34 -1.55 -23.61
N ASP A 508 23.11 -2.83 -23.33
CA ASP A 508 22.51 -3.76 -24.29
C ASP A 508 21.15 -3.28 -24.79
N ARG A 509 20.31 -2.84 -23.86
CA ARG A 509 18.98 -2.36 -24.16
C ARG A 509 18.99 -1.03 -24.93
N LEU A 510 19.83 -0.08 -24.50
CA LEU A 510 19.99 1.23 -25.13
C LEU A 510 20.60 1.13 -26.54
N LEU A 511 21.64 0.32 -26.73
CA LEU A 511 22.29 0.13 -28.02
C LEU A 511 21.40 -0.65 -29.00
N SER A 512 20.69 -1.66 -28.52
CA SER A 512 19.70 -2.40 -29.33
C SER A 512 18.58 -1.49 -29.84
N PHE A 513 18.19 -0.49 -29.06
CA PHE A 513 17.24 0.53 -29.50
C PHE A 513 17.85 1.43 -30.58
N LEU A 514 19.07 1.93 -30.37
CA LEU A 514 19.77 2.75 -31.37
C LEU A 514 20.04 2.01 -32.68
N ASP A 515 20.29 0.69 -32.65
CA ASP A 515 20.47 -0.09 -33.88
C ASP A 515 19.26 -0.01 -34.83
N ARG A 516 18.07 0.27 -34.28
CA ARG A 516 16.82 0.42 -35.06
C ARG A 516 16.55 1.86 -35.47
N THR A 517 17.01 2.83 -34.69
CA THR A 517 16.61 4.25 -34.84
C THR A 517 17.74 5.15 -35.38
N ALA A 518 18.98 4.90 -34.95
CA ALA A 518 20.18 5.63 -35.34
C ALA A 518 21.41 4.70 -35.34
N PRO A 519 21.53 3.77 -36.31
CA PRO A 519 22.55 2.72 -36.32
C PRO A 519 23.99 3.25 -36.41
N ASP A 520 24.19 4.42 -37.01
CA ASP A 520 25.46 5.16 -37.05
C ASP A 520 25.90 5.61 -35.65
N LYS A 521 24.96 6.12 -34.83
CA LYS A 521 25.23 6.46 -33.44
C LYS A 521 25.51 5.22 -32.61
N ALA A 522 24.76 4.14 -32.82
CA ALA A 522 24.97 2.87 -32.13
C ALA A 522 26.39 2.33 -32.39
N LEU A 523 26.83 2.35 -33.65
CA LEU A 523 28.19 1.96 -34.05
C LEU A 523 29.25 2.83 -33.36
N ARG A 524 29.08 4.16 -33.40
CA ARG A 524 29.99 5.10 -32.74
C ARG A 524 30.10 4.85 -31.23
N HIS A 525 28.99 4.60 -30.55
CA HIS A 525 28.99 4.28 -29.13
C HIS A 525 29.73 2.97 -28.84
N ARG A 526 29.51 1.91 -29.63
CA ARG A 526 30.23 0.64 -29.46
C ARG A 526 31.74 0.81 -29.59
N LEU A 527 32.21 1.58 -30.58
CA LEU A 527 33.63 1.85 -30.75
C LEU A 527 34.22 2.67 -29.60
N LEU A 528 33.47 3.62 -29.05
CA LEU A 528 33.88 4.40 -27.87
C LEU A 528 33.90 3.56 -26.59
N LEU A 529 32.92 2.67 -26.42
CA LEU A 529 32.86 1.75 -25.29
C LEU A 529 33.99 0.72 -25.37
N MET A 530 34.29 0.19 -26.57
CA MET A 530 35.46 -0.67 -26.81
C MET A 530 36.74 0.04 -26.38
N ARG A 531 36.94 1.30 -26.78
CA ARG A 531 38.09 2.11 -26.38
C ARG A 531 38.18 2.32 -24.85
N SER A 532 37.05 2.42 -24.16
CA SER A 532 37.00 2.77 -22.74
C SER A 532 36.95 1.56 -21.80
N SER A 533 36.82 0.35 -22.34
CA SER A 533 36.75 -0.88 -21.54
C SER A 533 38.05 -1.13 -20.80
N THR A 534 37.92 -1.55 -19.53
CA THR A 534 39.03 -1.97 -18.68
C THR A 534 39.40 -3.44 -18.86
N GLU A 535 38.59 -4.20 -19.62
CA GLU A 535 38.81 -5.61 -19.91
C GLU A 535 38.97 -5.84 -21.42
N PRO A 536 39.81 -6.80 -21.83
CA PRO A 536 39.99 -7.14 -23.24
C PRO A 536 38.77 -7.90 -23.79
N PHE A 537 38.40 -7.64 -25.05
CA PHE A 537 37.31 -8.37 -25.73
C PHE A 537 37.77 -9.63 -26.45
N SER A 538 39.08 -9.85 -26.53
CA SER A 538 39.69 -11.00 -27.19
C SER A 538 40.79 -11.63 -26.34
N ASP A 539 41.09 -12.89 -26.60
CA ASP A 539 42.22 -13.62 -26.03
C ASP A 539 43.58 -13.22 -26.67
N GLU A 540 44.66 -13.92 -26.28
CA GLU A 540 46.01 -13.73 -26.83
C GLU A 540 46.13 -14.00 -28.34
N ALA A 541 45.20 -14.77 -28.91
CA ALA A 541 45.12 -15.08 -30.33
C ALA A 541 44.24 -14.09 -31.09
N LEU A 542 43.81 -13.00 -30.45
CA LEU A 542 42.81 -12.04 -30.96
C LEU A 542 41.52 -12.74 -31.39
N SER A 543 41.22 -13.90 -30.82
CA SER A 543 39.92 -14.53 -30.93
C SER A 543 39.01 -13.90 -29.89
N LYS A 544 37.84 -13.43 -30.32
CA LYS A 544 36.84 -12.89 -29.42
C LYS A 544 36.39 -13.99 -28.46
N PHE A 545 36.15 -13.64 -27.20
CA PHE A 545 35.58 -14.58 -26.25
C PHE A 545 34.20 -15.04 -26.73
N ASP A 546 33.97 -16.36 -26.76
CA ASP A 546 32.67 -16.92 -27.08
C ASP A 546 31.74 -16.76 -25.87
N TYR A 547 30.49 -16.36 -26.11
CA TYR A 547 29.52 -16.03 -25.06
C TYR A 547 29.08 -17.24 -24.23
N SER A 548 29.60 -18.44 -24.55
CA SER A 548 29.31 -19.72 -23.91
C SER A 548 30.18 -20.02 -22.68
N TYR A 549 31.30 -19.31 -22.46
CA TYR A 549 32.23 -19.61 -21.36
C TYR A 549 32.42 -18.45 -20.36
N GLU A 550 31.85 -18.64 -19.16
CA GLU A 550 32.24 -18.11 -17.83
C GLU A 550 32.27 -16.59 -17.55
N ARG A 551 32.31 -15.68 -18.53
CA ARG A 551 32.14 -14.23 -18.27
C ARG A 551 30.68 -13.82 -18.41
N LYS A 552 29.87 -14.02 -17.36
CA LYS A 552 28.46 -13.59 -17.32
C LYS A 552 28.31 -12.13 -17.78
N GLY A 553 27.74 -11.93 -18.96
CA GLY A 553 27.11 -10.65 -19.35
C GLY A 553 28.03 -9.47 -19.68
N PHE A 554 29.36 -9.58 -19.54
CA PHE A 554 30.28 -8.43 -19.62
C PHE A 554 30.25 -7.65 -20.95
N SER A 555 29.75 -8.21 -22.05
CA SER A 555 29.69 -7.46 -23.31
C SER A 555 28.67 -7.98 -24.32
N LYS A 556 27.48 -8.43 -23.88
CA LYS A 556 26.43 -8.89 -24.81
C LYS A 556 26.13 -7.88 -25.92
N TRP A 557 26.27 -6.60 -25.62
CA TRP A 557 26.00 -5.51 -26.53
C TRP A 557 27.08 -5.27 -27.60
N TYR A 558 28.27 -5.86 -27.47
CA TYR A 558 29.38 -5.68 -28.41
C TYR A 558 29.48 -6.88 -29.35
N ASP A 559 28.82 -6.85 -30.51
CA ASP A 559 29.06 -7.81 -31.59
C ASP A 559 30.29 -7.44 -32.42
N SER A 560 30.89 -8.42 -33.11
CA SER A 560 32.01 -8.11 -34.01
C SER A 560 31.53 -7.18 -35.13
N LEU A 561 32.41 -6.33 -35.67
CA LEU A 561 32.03 -5.40 -36.74
C LEU A 561 31.50 -6.14 -37.97
N LYS A 562 32.04 -7.33 -38.26
CA LYS A 562 31.51 -8.24 -39.28
C LYS A 562 30.06 -8.66 -38.98
N GLN A 563 29.81 -9.15 -37.77
CA GLN A 563 28.49 -9.64 -37.36
C GLN A 563 27.46 -8.50 -37.34
N LEU A 564 27.84 -7.37 -36.74
CA LEU A 564 27.02 -6.17 -36.68
C LEU A 564 26.63 -5.66 -38.07
N ALA A 565 27.59 -5.59 -39.01
CA ALA A 565 27.31 -5.19 -40.38
C ALA A 565 26.38 -6.20 -41.09
N ALA A 566 26.59 -7.51 -40.87
CA ALA A 566 25.73 -8.55 -41.44
C ALA A 566 24.28 -8.45 -40.91
N ASP A 567 24.11 -8.27 -39.60
CA ASP A 567 22.80 -8.19 -38.96
C ASP A 567 22.05 -6.92 -39.34
N GLN A 568 22.73 -5.77 -39.38
CA GLN A 568 22.14 -4.52 -39.85
C GLN A 568 21.76 -4.59 -41.34
N CYS A 569 22.61 -5.19 -42.19
CA CYS A 569 22.31 -5.42 -43.59
C CYS A 569 21.08 -6.32 -43.75
N ALA A 570 20.99 -7.40 -42.96
CA ALA A 570 19.86 -8.34 -43.00
C ALA A 570 18.56 -7.67 -42.55
N LYS A 571 18.59 -6.83 -41.51
CA LYS A 571 17.44 -6.06 -41.03
C LYS A 571 16.91 -5.09 -42.09
N LYS A 572 17.77 -4.23 -42.65
CA LYS A 572 17.35 -3.29 -43.72
C LYS A 572 16.89 -4.03 -44.98
N ARG A 573 17.47 -5.19 -45.29
CA ARG A 573 17.00 -6.05 -46.39
C ARG A 573 15.57 -6.54 -46.16
N ASN A 574 15.22 -6.93 -44.94
CA ASN A 574 13.89 -7.44 -44.59
C ASN A 574 12.79 -6.36 -44.65
N GLU A 575 13.15 -5.08 -44.60
CA GLU A 575 12.24 -3.93 -44.81
C GLU A 575 11.93 -3.72 -46.30
N HIS A 576 12.80 -4.20 -47.21
CA HIS A 576 12.65 -4.10 -48.66
C HIS A 576 12.33 -5.46 -49.32
N ARG A 577 11.17 -6.03 -48.99
CA ARG A 577 10.78 -7.41 -49.38
C ARG A 577 10.58 -7.67 -50.89
N ASN A 578 10.52 -6.62 -51.72
CA ASN A 578 10.19 -6.73 -53.16
C ASN A 578 11.34 -6.28 -54.08
N LEU A 579 12.58 -6.67 -53.81
CA LEU A 579 13.72 -6.36 -54.68
C LEU A 579 14.06 -7.52 -55.61
N THR A 580 14.49 -7.22 -56.84
CA THR A 580 15.05 -8.21 -57.77
C THR A 580 16.45 -8.63 -57.31
N ALA A 581 16.92 -9.81 -57.75
CA ALA A 581 18.25 -10.31 -57.37
C ALA A 581 19.41 -9.33 -57.68
N ALA A 582 19.34 -8.60 -58.80
CA ALA A 582 20.33 -7.58 -59.14
C ALA A 582 20.28 -6.37 -58.20
N LYS A 583 19.07 -5.91 -57.84
CA LYS A 583 18.88 -4.82 -56.85
C LYS A 583 19.31 -5.25 -55.45
N HIS A 584 19.18 -6.54 -55.11
CA HIS A 584 19.70 -7.08 -53.85
C HIS A 584 21.22 -7.03 -53.75
N LYS A 585 21.93 -7.37 -54.83
CA LYS A 585 23.40 -7.30 -54.86
C LYS A 585 23.88 -5.86 -54.74
N GLN A 586 23.30 -4.94 -55.50
CA GLN A 586 23.64 -3.52 -55.43
C GLN A 586 23.35 -2.93 -54.03
N PHE A 587 22.20 -3.26 -53.44
CA PHE A 587 21.86 -2.82 -52.09
C PHE A 587 22.89 -3.30 -51.05
N GLN A 588 23.33 -4.56 -51.15
CA GLN A 588 24.34 -5.11 -50.26
C GLN A 588 25.69 -4.40 -50.45
N GLU A 589 26.09 -4.14 -51.70
CA GLU A 589 27.28 -3.35 -52.03
C GLU A 589 27.22 -1.96 -51.38
N ASP A 590 26.15 -1.22 -51.63
CA ASP A 590 25.95 0.14 -51.10
C ASP A 590 25.97 0.16 -49.56
N PHE A 591 25.32 -0.82 -48.91
CA PHE A 591 25.31 -0.93 -47.45
C PHE A 591 26.71 -1.11 -46.86
N TYR A 592 27.49 -2.07 -47.37
CA TYR A 592 28.83 -2.35 -46.83
C TYR A 592 29.80 -1.21 -47.13
N VAL A 593 29.65 -0.53 -48.28
CA VAL A 593 30.40 0.71 -48.56
C VAL A 593 30.07 1.78 -47.52
N GLN A 594 28.78 2.03 -47.26
CA GLN A 594 28.34 3.02 -46.27
C GLN A 594 28.85 2.68 -44.86
N PHE A 595 28.77 1.42 -44.44
CA PHE A 595 29.27 0.99 -43.14
C PHE A 595 30.79 1.22 -42.99
N SER A 596 31.58 0.88 -44.02
CA SER A 596 33.02 1.15 -44.03
C SER A 596 33.35 2.65 -44.05
N GLN A 597 32.53 3.48 -44.72
CA GLN A 597 32.68 4.93 -44.67
C GLN A 597 32.46 5.45 -43.25
N GLN A 598 31.42 4.99 -42.54
CA GLN A 598 31.15 5.37 -41.15
C GLN A 598 32.31 4.98 -40.20
N LEU A 599 32.90 3.80 -40.38
CA LEU A 599 34.10 3.39 -39.65
C LEU A 599 35.28 4.33 -39.92
N ALA A 600 35.54 4.62 -41.19
CA ALA A 600 36.62 5.53 -41.58
C ALA A 600 36.41 6.95 -41.02
N GLU A 601 35.19 7.48 -41.08
CA GLU A 601 34.82 8.77 -40.49
C GLU A 601 35.05 8.79 -38.98
N PHE A 602 34.65 7.72 -38.28
CA PHE A 602 34.92 7.58 -36.86
C PHE A 602 36.42 7.60 -36.57
N PHE A 603 37.22 6.77 -37.25
CA PHE A 603 38.67 6.73 -37.06
C PHE A 603 39.33 8.09 -37.33
N LEU A 604 38.92 8.78 -38.40
CA LEU A 604 39.39 10.13 -38.67
C LEU A 604 39.03 11.11 -37.56
N SER A 605 37.81 11.04 -37.02
CA SER A 605 37.39 11.93 -35.94
C SER A 605 38.29 11.82 -34.70
N ARG A 606 38.85 10.62 -34.45
CA ARG A 606 39.76 10.36 -33.32
C ARG A 606 41.17 10.92 -33.56
N LEU A 607 41.61 11.02 -34.81
CA LEU A 607 42.93 11.53 -35.21
C LEU A 607 42.98 13.07 -35.33
N ARG A 608 41.82 13.75 -35.31
CA ARG A 608 41.73 15.22 -35.39
C ARG A 608 42.00 15.88 -34.05
N LEU A 609 42.45 17.14 -34.11
CA LEU A 609 42.53 18.01 -32.95
C LEU A 609 41.14 18.26 -32.34
N ARG A 610 41.10 18.49 -31.04
CA ARG A 610 39.88 18.87 -30.32
C ARG A 610 39.39 20.22 -30.82
N ARG A 611 38.09 20.48 -30.68
CA ARG A 611 37.49 21.74 -31.14
C ARG A 611 38.15 22.93 -30.42
N GLY A 612 38.68 23.87 -31.19
CA GLY A 612 39.36 25.07 -30.67
C GLY A 612 40.88 24.94 -30.60
N GLU A 613 41.42 23.72 -30.66
CA GLU A 613 42.86 23.48 -30.62
C GLU A 613 43.54 23.72 -31.97
N LYS A 614 44.78 24.19 -31.91
CA LYS A 614 45.63 24.41 -33.09
C LYS A 614 47.05 23.91 -32.81
N ALA A 615 47.68 23.36 -33.84
CA ALA A 615 49.10 23.05 -33.83
C ALA A 615 49.92 24.35 -33.72
N LYS A 616 51.00 24.31 -32.94
CA LYS A 616 52.02 25.37 -32.85
C LYS A 616 53.32 24.81 -33.40
N ASP A 617 54.03 25.59 -34.20
CA ASP A 617 55.33 25.19 -34.78
C ASP A 617 55.28 23.81 -35.48
N ASP A 618 54.25 23.60 -36.30
CA ASP A 618 53.99 22.37 -37.07
C ASP A 618 53.83 21.08 -36.23
N LYS A 619 53.68 21.18 -34.91
CA LYS A 619 53.38 20.07 -34.01
C LYS A 619 52.21 20.38 -33.09
N TYR A 620 51.60 19.33 -32.54
CA TYR A 620 50.59 19.46 -31.51
C TYR A 620 50.96 18.60 -30.29
N GLU A 621 50.43 18.96 -29.13
CA GLU A 621 50.59 18.18 -27.91
C GLU A 621 49.54 17.07 -27.81
N THR A 622 49.88 15.97 -27.13
CA THR A 622 48.95 14.85 -26.92
C THR A 622 47.61 15.28 -26.29
N SER A 623 47.61 16.32 -25.46
CA SER A 623 46.41 16.92 -24.86
C SER A 623 45.44 17.52 -25.89
N GLN A 624 45.96 18.01 -27.02
CA GLN A 624 45.23 18.73 -28.06
C GLN A 624 44.52 17.81 -29.07
N VAL A 625 44.94 16.55 -29.18
CA VAL A 625 44.30 15.56 -30.06
C VAL A 625 43.11 14.87 -29.37
N THR A 626 42.14 14.44 -30.18
CA THR A 626 40.94 13.79 -29.66
C THR A 626 41.27 12.44 -29.00
N GLU A 627 42.09 11.60 -29.64
CA GLU A 627 42.65 10.38 -29.05
C GLU A 627 44.04 10.62 -28.46
N GLN A 628 44.13 10.57 -27.13
CA GLN A 628 45.38 10.83 -26.41
C GLN A 628 46.33 9.64 -26.42
N SER A 629 45.84 8.39 -26.49
CA SER A 629 46.72 7.22 -26.55
C SER A 629 47.41 7.13 -27.92
N SER A 630 48.74 7.05 -27.91
CA SER A 630 49.52 6.80 -29.11
C SER A 630 49.20 5.42 -29.70
N VAL A 631 48.98 4.39 -28.86
CA VAL A 631 48.63 3.03 -29.29
C VAL A 631 47.33 3.05 -30.11
N TRP A 632 46.30 3.73 -29.61
CA TRP A 632 45.03 3.84 -30.32
C TRP A 632 45.13 4.69 -31.59
N ARG A 633 45.93 5.76 -31.61
CA ARG A 633 46.20 6.53 -32.84
C ARG A 633 46.86 5.65 -33.91
N GLN A 634 47.81 4.80 -33.54
CA GLN A 634 48.40 3.80 -34.45
C GLN A 634 47.35 2.81 -34.97
N GLY A 635 46.50 2.30 -34.07
CA GLY A 635 45.39 1.40 -34.40
C GLY A 635 44.43 1.97 -35.43
N TYR A 636 43.98 3.20 -35.23
CA TYR A 636 43.09 3.88 -36.18
C TYR A 636 43.73 4.09 -37.54
N LEU A 637 45.03 4.42 -37.61
CA LEU A 637 45.76 4.55 -38.88
C LEU A 637 45.94 3.20 -39.61
N LYS A 638 46.20 2.11 -38.87
CA LYS A 638 46.25 0.77 -39.45
C LYS A 638 44.88 0.32 -39.94
N ALA A 639 43.82 0.56 -39.17
CA ALA A 639 42.45 0.27 -39.57
C ALA A 639 42.04 1.06 -40.83
N LEU A 640 42.37 2.36 -40.92
CA LEU A 640 42.16 3.17 -42.13
C LEU A 640 42.92 2.63 -43.35
N THR A 641 44.12 2.10 -43.13
CA THR A 641 44.92 1.46 -44.19
C THR A 641 44.23 0.23 -44.76
N GLU A 642 43.64 -0.61 -43.90
CA GLU A 642 42.90 -1.81 -44.31
C GLU A 642 41.60 -1.46 -45.05
N LEU A 643 40.86 -0.44 -44.57
CA LEU A 643 39.62 0.01 -45.23
C LEU A 643 39.88 0.61 -46.62
N GLY A 644 41.02 1.28 -46.83
CA GLY A 644 41.43 1.78 -48.14
C GLY A 644 40.57 2.90 -48.72
N LEU A 645 39.72 3.54 -47.90
CA LEU A 645 38.82 4.63 -48.30
C LEU A 645 39.51 6.00 -48.11
N ASP A 646 39.30 6.94 -49.04
CA ASP A 646 39.86 8.31 -48.94
C ASP A 646 38.83 9.40 -48.54
N LEU A 647 37.53 9.07 -48.54
CA LEU A 647 36.42 9.97 -48.20
C LEU A 647 36.54 11.36 -48.87
N ASN A 648 36.62 11.38 -50.20
CA ASN A 648 36.80 12.60 -51.00
C ASN A 648 38.03 13.44 -50.58
N GLY A 649 39.13 12.77 -50.26
CA GLY A 649 40.41 13.40 -49.87
C GLY A 649 40.51 13.81 -48.40
N GLN A 650 39.50 13.51 -47.57
CA GLN A 650 39.57 13.83 -46.14
C GLN A 650 40.56 12.94 -45.37
N VAL A 651 40.65 11.65 -45.74
CA VAL A 651 41.56 10.72 -45.07
C VAL A 651 43.01 11.11 -45.38
N HIS A 652 43.34 11.26 -46.67
CA HIS A 652 44.65 11.72 -47.13
C HIS A 652 45.11 13.01 -46.43
N LYS A 653 44.24 14.03 -46.32
CA LYS A 653 44.56 15.30 -45.64
C LYS A 653 44.85 15.10 -44.16
N THR A 654 43.98 14.36 -43.46
CA THR A 654 44.11 14.13 -42.01
C THR A 654 45.36 13.31 -41.70
N VAL A 655 45.59 12.22 -42.44
CA VAL A 655 46.77 11.35 -42.26
C VAL A 655 48.06 12.10 -42.59
N ASN A 656 48.08 12.97 -43.61
CA ASN A 656 49.23 13.81 -43.91
C ASN A 656 49.54 14.80 -42.77
N PHE A 657 48.51 15.37 -42.15
CA PHE A 657 48.67 16.22 -40.97
C PHE A 657 49.25 15.42 -39.79
N THR A 658 48.69 14.24 -39.48
CA THR A 658 49.19 13.35 -38.41
C THR A 658 50.65 12.93 -38.67
N LYS A 659 50.98 12.54 -39.90
CA LYS A 659 52.34 12.16 -40.31
C LYS A 659 53.38 13.26 -40.02
N LYS A 660 53.00 14.53 -40.16
CA LYS A 660 53.92 15.67 -39.94
C LYS A 660 53.96 16.14 -38.49
N SER A 661 52.81 16.10 -37.81
CA SER A 661 52.57 16.93 -36.63
C SER A 661 52.34 16.14 -35.34
N ASP A 662 52.14 14.81 -35.41
CA ASP A 662 51.93 13.98 -34.19
C ASP A 662 53.18 13.99 -33.30
N PRO A 663 53.03 14.14 -31.97
CA PRO A 663 54.17 14.15 -31.07
C PRO A 663 54.93 12.81 -31.03
N ASN A 664 54.26 11.67 -31.27
CA ASN A 664 54.86 10.35 -31.20
C ASN A 664 55.42 9.88 -32.56
N GLU A 665 56.67 9.40 -32.58
CA GLU A 665 57.37 9.00 -33.81
C GLU A 665 56.77 7.77 -34.50
N ASP A 666 56.37 6.76 -33.73
CA ASP A 666 55.75 5.54 -34.26
C ASP A 666 54.41 5.86 -34.93
N VAL A 667 53.64 6.79 -34.36
CA VAL A 667 52.40 7.27 -34.98
C VAL A 667 52.69 7.95 -36.31
N ARG A 668 53.74 8.79 -36.40
CA ARG A 668 54.15 9.43 -37.67
C ARG A 668 54.60 8.41 -38.71
N ALA A 669 55.33 7.36 -38.30
CA ALA A 669 55.79 6.29 -39.17
C ALA A 669 54.61 5.53 -39.80
N ILE A 670 53.65 5.10 -38.97
CA ILE A 670 52.44 4.40 -39.42
C ILE A 670 51.56 5.32 -40.28
N ALA A 671 51.46 6.60 -39.96
CA ALA A 671 50.75 7.58 -40.80
C ALA A 671 51.40 7.73 -42.19
N SER A 672 52.73 7.60 -42.29
CA SER A 672 53.43 7.60 -43.58
C SER A 672 53.08 6.40 -44.45
N GLU A 673 52.93 5.21 -43.84
CA GLU A 673 52.45 4.01 -44.53
C GLU A 673 50.99 4.17 -44.98
N CYS A 674 50.12 4.58 -44.07
CA CYS A 674 48.70 4.82 -44.34
C CYS A 674 48.50 5.82 -45.50
N TYR A 675 49.24 6.94 -45.49
CA TYR A 675 49.20 7.94 -46.54
C TYR A 675 49.54 7.38 -47.93
N LYS A 676 50.56 6.49 -48.01
CA LYS A 676 50.95 5.85 -49.27
C LYS A 676 49.89 4.84 -49.73
N ALA A 677 49.33 4.08 -48.80
CA ALA A 677 48.34 3.04 -49.08
C ALA A 677 47.00 3.64 -49.55
N VAL A 678 46.41 4.57 -48.80
CA VAL A 678 45.12 5.19 -49.15
C VAL A 678 45.18 5.87 -50.52
N ARG A 679 46.29 6.57 -50.83
CA ARG A 679 46.48 7.21 -52.14
C ARG A 679 46.56 6.22 -53.31
N ARG A 680 47.04 5.00 -53.08
CA ARG A 680 47.11 3.93 -54.09
C ARG A 680 45.78 3.19 -54.23
N HIS A 681 45.05 3.00 -53.13
CA HIS A 681 43.81 2.21 -53.09
C HIS A 681 42.55 2.98 -53.49
N ALA A 682 42.55 4.32 -53.44
CA ALA A 682 41.40 5.17 -53.79
C ALA A 682 40.87 5.03 -55.23
N LYS A 683 41.55 4.28 -56.11
CA LYS A 683 41.19 4.07 -57.53
C LYS A 683 40.76 2.63 -57.87
N LYS A 684 40.58 1.76 -56.87
CA LYS A 684 40.27 0.34 -57.10
C LYS A 684 38.79 0.06 -56.85
N ASP A 685 38.12 -0.55 -57.83
CA ASP A 685 36.78 -1.11 -57.63
C ASP A 685 36.87 -2.36 -56.73
N SER A 686 36.37 -2.24 -55.50
CA SER A 686 36.40 -3.32 -54.50
C SER A 686 35.11 -4.12 -54.54
N SER A 687 35.20 -5.45 -54.52
CA SER A 687 34.02 -6.31 -54.38
C SER A 687 33.47 -6.28 -52.95
N VAL A 688 32.20 -6.67 -52.73
CA VAL A 688 31.61 -6.83 -51.37
C VAL A 688 32.49 -7.70 -50.47
N GLN A 689 33.04 -8.78 -51.03
CA GLN A 689 33.90 -9.72 -50.29
C GLN A 689 35.20 -9.04 -49.83
N ASP A 690 35.77 -8.16 -50.66
CA ASP A 690 36.94 -7.37 -50.29
C ASP A 690 36.60 -6.35 -49.20
N ILE A 691 35.43 -5.71 -49.28
CA ILE A 691 34.96 -4.77 -48.25
C ILE A 691 34.75 -5.50 -46.91
N LYS A 692 34.09 -6.66 -46.90
CA LYS A 692 33.93 -7.47 -45.68
C LYS A 692 35.26 -7.86 -45.05
N ARG A 693 36.23 -8.31 -45.87
CA ARG A 693 37.60 -8.60 -45.41
C ARG A 693 38.27 -7.37 -44.81
N SER A 694 38.09 -6.19 -45.40
CA SER A 694 38.64 -4.93 -44.88
C SER A 694 38.05 -4.55 -43.52
N ILE A 695 36.75 -4.79 -43.28
CA ILE A 695 36.09 -4.56 -41.99
C ILE A 695 36.68 -5.48 -40.91
N ILE A 696 36.85 -6.77 -41.22
CA ILE A 696 37.47 -7.76 -40.32
C ILE A 696 38.91 -7.35 -39.97
N ALA A 697 39.69 -6.95 -40.99
CA ALA A 697 41.07 -6.53 -40.79
C ALA A 697 41.18 -5.25 -39.96
N ALA A 698 40.27 -4.29 -40.18
CA ALA A 698 40.19 -3.08 -39.38
C ALA A 698 39.87 -3.39 -37.90
N GLU A 699 38.88 -4.24 -37.63
CA GLU A 699 38.53 -4.66 -36.27
C GLU A 699 39.70 -5.37 -35.57
N TRP A 700 40.41 -6.24 -36.28
CA TRP A 700 41.58 -6.95 -35.74
C TRP A 700 42.65 -6.00 -35.20
N TRP A 701 42.91 -4.88 -35.89
CA TRP A 701 43.82 -3.85 -35.40
C TRP A 701 43.29 -3.15 -34.15
N LEU A 702 41.98 -2.90 -34.04
CA LEU A 702 41.38 -2.30 -32.84
C LEU A 702 41.52 -3.24 -31.62
N LEU A 703 41.26 -4.54 -31.79
CA LEU A 703 41.42 -5.55 -30.74
C LEU A 703 42.88 -5.66 -30.27
N MET A 704 43.81 -5.65 -31.23
CA MET A 704 45.24 -5.62 -30.93
C MET A 704 45.62 -4.40 -30.08
N CYS A 705 45.15 -3.21 -30.47
CA CYS A 705 45.44 -1.97 -29.76
C CYS A 705 44.86 -1.95 -28.35
N GLN A 706 43.62 -2.46 -28.19
CA GLN A 706 43.00 -2.56 -26.88
C GLN A 706 43.81 -3.44 -25.93
N ARG A 707 44.25 -4.63 -26.37
CA ARG A 707 45.05 -5.52 -25.53
C ARG A 707 46.39 -4.89 -25.16
N THR A 708 47.06 -4.25 -26.12
CA THR A 708 48.34 -3.56 -25.87
C THR A 708 48.17 -2.40 -24.88
N GLU A 709 47.12 -1.59 -25.01
CA GLU A 709 46.82 -0.50 -24.07
C GLU A 709 46.56 -1.03 -22.65
N LEU A 710 45.87 -2.17 -22.53
CA LEU A 710 45.59 -2.83 -21.25
C LEU A 710 46.79 -3.62 -20.69
N GLY A 711 47.94 -3.62 -21.36
CA GLY A 711 49.14 -4.32 -20.90
C GLY A 711 49.12 -5.84 -21.09
N HIS A 712 48.23 -6.36 -21.94
CA HIS A 712 48.16 -7.79 -22.26
C HIS A 712 49.04 -8.16 -23.47
N GLU A 713 49.76 -9.27 -23.35
CA GLU A 713 50.57 -9.81 -24.45
C GLU A 713 49.71 -10.45 -25.55
N ASN A 714 50.20 -10.38 -26.79
CA ASN A 714 49.57 -11.01 -27.96
C ASN A 714 50.47 -12.11 -28.50
N ASN A 715 49.91 -13.29 -28.76
CA ASN A 715 50.62 -14.34 -29.48
C ASN A 715 50.56 -14.04 -30.98
N ALA A 716 51.63 -13.45 -31.52
CA ALA A 716 51.67 -12.95 -32.90
C ALA A 716 51.34 -14.04 -33.95
N GLU A 717 51.82 -15.27 -33.76
CA GLU A 717 51.56 -16.37 -34.70
C GLU A 717 50.09 -16.80 -34.67
N LYS A 718 49.52 -17.00 -33.48
CA LYS A 718 48.10 -17.35 -33.32
C LYS A 718 47.20 -16.23 -33.82
N ALA A 719 47.52 -14.97 -33.52
CA ALA A 719 46.76 -13.80 -33.97
C ALA A 719 46.68 -13.68 -35.50
N VAL A 720 47.78 -13.94 -36.20
CA VAL A 720 47.82 -13.96 -37.67
C VAL A 720 46.98 -15.13 -38.22
N ARG A 721 47.04 -16.31 -37.58
CA ARG A 721 46.22 -17.47 -37.96
C ARG A 721 44.72 -17.17 -37.81
N THR A 722 44.31 -16.57 -36.70
CA THR A 722 42.92 -16.13 -36.45
C THR A 722 42.46 -15.15 -37.54
N ARG A 723 43.26 -14.12 -37.84
CA ARG A 723 42.96 -13.15 -38.90
C ARG A 723 42.75 -13.83 -40.26
N ARG A 724 43.65 -14.73 -40.66
CA ARG A 724 43.55 -15.47 -41.93
C ARG A 724 42.28 -16.32 -42.00
N ASN A 725 41.92 -16.99 -40.92
CA ASN A 725 40.71 -17.82 -40.86
C ASN A 725 39.44 -16.97 -41.02
N LEU A 726 39.35 -15.83 -40.34
CA LEU A 726 38.21 -14.91 -40.46
C LEU A 726 38.09 -14.33 -41.88
N MET A 727 39.21 -13.99 -42.52
CA MET A 727 39.20 -13.43 -43.89
C MET A 727 38.88 -14.47 -45.00
N ARG A 728 39.09 -15.76 -44.73
CA ARG A 728 38.72 -16.85 -45.66
C ARG A 728 37.21 -17.02 -45.77
N ASN A 729 36.49 -16.78 -44.67
CA ASN A 729 35.04 -16.83 -44.59
C ASN A 729 34.50 -15.47 -44.09
N PRO A 730 34.61 -14.40 -44.87
CA PRO A 730 34.39 -13.03 -44.41
C PRO A 730 32.91 -12.63 -44.28
#